data_AF-A0A7W2MLM7-F1
#
_entry.id   AF-A0A7W2MLM7-F1
#
_cell.length_a   1.000
_cell.length_b   1.000
_cell.length_c   1.000
_cell.angle_alpha   90.00
_cell.angle_beta   90.00
_cell.angle_gamma   90.00
#
_symmetry.space_group_name_H-M   'P 1'
#
loop_
_entity.id
_entity.type
_entity.pdbx_description
1 polymer ?
#
loop_
_entity_poly.entity_id
_entity_poly.type
_entity_poly.pdbx_seq_one_letter_code
_entity_poly.pdbx_strand_id
1 'polypeptide(L)'
;MMKATRTLTQLFTLVTTVSLLGCGGGAETKTDASKVDPAQPVSDWTMVWSDEFDGSNINTQNWTHEVNCDGGGNQEKQCYTEDSSNSFVSDGTLKLVALPAAEGAALPYTSARIVSENKVNFKYGRFEVRAKMPFGQGSFPAFWMMPSDDVYGGWPYSGEIDILETVNLKTVNEEGVVENNVHGTLHYGPNVADHAYSGAAYSLPSGVNPADDFHVYAIEWQEGQIRWYVDDYLYATQKASELKTKPDGEILGLNHRGWFTEYFDATTGELTTHWDNAPFDQEFFMILNNAVGGDWAENSNNTGIDPEAFVNGQTFEIDYIRVYQCNQNTNTGKGCETIRSGYNQIASDEFPNGALVEGKAPNPPVAAIPVAPGSVFDIFSDADTDFLAGHYAANGEVVIEELDVGGDHGIVKQFTFNTDEALGYFQLAPGNVQDFRGYATLEFDIFVVNDNGADGFVIKMDCVHPCSSGDYSIDKPAQGVWTSYSILLSDLVASSGDTLEISNINTPLAFFPTWGNQNGFVAQLDNVRIVAAGNNNGNTQVVANLYDDAVIGDIVFNSYNPDSFVTATEVAETDRGNVIEIVKTGATGNWYLDSSAAPFDISGYAVGSELVFDMYVVSADAGVELYIKLDSGWPNVSDLIVDSSMLGEWQEVRINLQTLLADENAFSAGSFADPTNIVNPFVMEPTGVMTVKFDNIRYESPDDSEDEIALYDDAVTGDLIFNSYNPDGFVTATEIAEADRGNVIEIVKTGGTGNWYLDSSVAPFDISGYGVFSELVFDMYVVSADAGVELYIKLDSGWPNVSDVIVDSSTLGEWQEVRINLQTLLADDNAFSAGSFADPTNIVNPFVMEPTGVMTVKFDNIRYVNK
;
A
#
# COMPACT_ATOMS: atom_id res chain seq x y z
N MET A 1 -15.45 61.95 4.87
CA MET A 1 -16.77 62.58 5.05
C MET A 1 -17.54 62.53 3.74
N MET A 2 -18.70 61.84 3.77
CA MET A 2 -19.92 62.04 2.98
C MET A 2 -19.90 61.95 1.44
N LYS A 3 -20.92 61.39 0.77
CA LYS A 3 -22.06 60.52 1.13
C LYS A 3 -22.89 60.35 -0.17
N ALA A 4 -23.48 59.18 -0.35
CA ALA A 4 -24.94 58.92 -0.38
C ALA A 4 -25.63 59.06 -1.76
N THR A 5 -26.26 58.02 -2.33
CA THR A 5 -27.50 57.25 -1.98
C THR A 5 -28.71 57.74 -2.79
N ARG A 6 -29.56 56.76 -3.18
CA ARG A 6 -31.04 56.74 -3.37
C ARG A 6 -31.57 56.79 -4.82
N THR A 7 -31.98 55.64 -5.40
CA THR A 7 -33.31 54.92 -5.34
C THR A 7 -34.41 55.63 -6.15
N LEU A 8 -35.39 55.01 -6.84
CA LEU A 8 -35.90 53.64 -6.99
C LEU A 8 -36.81 53.66 -8.26
N THR A 9 -36.85 52.61 -9.09
CA THR A 9 -37.93 52.43 -10.08
C THR A 9 -38.34 50.97 -10.16
N GLN A 10 -39.63 50.68 -9.97
CA GLN A 10 -40.22 49.35 -10.12
C GLN A 10 -40.60 49.10 -11.59
N LEU A 11 -40.10 48.02 -12.19
CA LEU A 11 -40.69 47.38 -13.36
C LEU A 11 -40.26 45.89 -13.41
N PHE A 12 -41.14 45.07 -13.97
CA PHE A 12 -41.08 43.63 -14.27
C PHE A 12 -39.68 42.98 -14.42
N THR A 13 -39.51 41.75 -13.89
CA THR A 13 -39.14 40.46 -14.54
C THR A 13 -38.37 39.52 -13.56
N LEU A 14 -38.64 38.21 -13.65
CA LEU A 14 -37.82 37.03 -13.27
C LEU A 14 -37.55 36.72 -11.77
N VAL A 15 -37.70 35.43 -11.39
CA VAL A 15 -36.64 34.54 -10.86
C VAL A 15 -37.25 33.18 -10.42
N THR A 16 -36.53 32.14 -10.84
CA THR A 16 -36.52 30.69 -10.57
C THR A 16 -36.00 30.31 -9.18
N THR A 17 -36.51 29.23 -8.56
CA THR A 17 -35.74 28.09 -7.97
C THR A 17 -36.64 26.97 -7.39
N VAL A 18 -36.49 25.73 -7.92
CA VAL A 18 -36.20 24.41 -7.27
C VAL A 18 -37.06 23.97 -6.05
N SER A 19 -37.68 22.77 -5.96
CA SER A 19 -37.07 21.42 -5.96
C SER A 19 -38.07 20.24 -6.07
N LEU A 20 -37.63 19.21 -6.82
CA LEU A 20 -37.68 17.74 -6.62
C LEU A 20 -38.98 17.00 -6.21
N LEU A 21 -39.48 16.15 -7.13
CA LEU A 21 -39.72 14.71 -6.94
C LEU A 21 -40.28 14.05 -8.22
N GLY A 22 -39.55 13.03 -8.72
CA GLY A 22 -40.12 11.74 -9.11
C GLY A 22 -40.75 11.56 -10.51
N CYS A 23 -39.93 11.33 -11.53
CA CYS A 23 -40.32 10.61 -12.74
C CYS A 23 -39.81 9.16 -12.68
N GLY A 24 -40.72 8.23 -12.39
CA GLY A 24 -40.59 6.81 -12.73
C GLY A 24 -41.65 6.46 -13.78
N GLY A 25 -41.26 5.81 -14.87
CA GLY A 25 -42.19 5.26 -15.88
C GLY A 25 -41.69 5.38 -17.31
N GLY A 26 -41.40 4.23 -17.93
CA GLY A 26 -40.78 4.04 -19.25
C GLY A 26 -41.21 4.99 -20.37
N ALA A 27 -40.22 5.63 -20.99
CA ALA A 27 -40.36 6.22 -22.31
C ALA A 27 -40.16 5.12 -23.35
N GLU A 28 -41.25 4.55 -23.85
CA GLU A 28 -41.21 3.71 -25.06
C GLU A 28 -40.75 4.58 -26.25
N THR A 29 -39.58 4.27 -26.79
CA THR A 29 -39.11 4.82 -28.06
C THR A 29 -40.01 4.30 -29.18
N LYS A 30 -40.74 5.21 -29.84
CA LYS A 30 -41.59 4.88 -31.00
C LYS A 30 -40.75 4.79 -32.27
N THR A 31 -39.87 3.80 -32.34
CA THR A 31 -39.14 3.48 -33.56
C THR A 31 -40.04 2.70 -34.51
N ASP A 32 -40.34 3.28 -35.67
CA ASP A 32 -41.10 2.61 -36.73
C ASP A 32 -40.20 1.60 -37.45
N ALA A 33 -40.17 0.37 -36.94
CA ALA A 33 -39.37 -0.74 -37.45
C ALA A 33 -39.67 -1.10 -38.92
N SER A 34 -40.77 -0.58 -39.50
CA SER A 34 -41.10 -0.80 -40.92
C SER A 34 -40.34 0.12 -41.89
N LYS A 35 -39.58 1.09 -41.35
CA LYS A 35 -38.73 2.01 -42.12
C LYS A 35 -37.23 1.74 -42.00
N VAL A 36 -36.84 0.74 -41.21
CA VAL A 36 -35.45 0.31 -41.09
C VAL A 36 -35.19 -0.71 -42.19
N ASP A 37 -34.25 -0.42 -43.09
CA ASP A 37 -33.73 -1.40 -44.05
C ASP A 37 -32.55 -2.13 -43.38
N PRO A 38 -32.71 -3.36 -42.89
CA PRO A 38 -31.66 -4.10 -42.18
C PRO A 38 -30.51 -4.56 -43.10
N ALA A 39 -30.56 -4.26 -44.41
CA ALA A 39 -29.53 -4.60 -45.37
C ALA A 39 -28.51 -3.46 -45.63
N GLN A 40 -28.63 -2.32 -44.95
CA GLN A 40 -27.66 -1.22 -45.00
C GLN A 40 -27.13 -0.94 -43.58
N PRO A 41 -25.82 -1.08 -43.32
CA PRO A 41 -25.23 -0.56 -42.09
C PRO A 41 -25.39 0.95 -42.09
N VAL A 42 -26.22 1.49 -41.21
CA VAL A 42 -26.07 2.89 -40.80
C VAL A 42 -24.87 2.91 -39.87
N SER A 43 -23.68 3.20 -40.42
CA SER A 43 -22.57 3.61 -39.59
C SER A 43 -22.89 5.00 -39.08
N ASP A 44 -23.19 5.11 -37.79
CA ASP A 44 -23.39 6.40 -37.13
C ASP A 44 -22.06 7.17 -36.94
N TRP A 45 -20.94 6.58 -37.38
CA TRP A 45 -19.66 7.27 -37.55
C TRP A 45 -19.69 8.24 -38.73
N THR A 46 -19.27 9.47 -38.48
CA THR A 46 -19.02 10.46 -39.54
C THR A 46 -17.54 10.79 -39.57
N MET A 47 -16.92 10.65 -40.74
CA MET A 47 -15.54 11.06 -40.95
C MET A 47 -15.46 12.59 -40.79
N VAL A 48 -14.62 13.04 -39.87
CA VAL A 48 -14.42 14.46 -39.57
C VAL A 48 -13.07 14.97 -40.08
N TRP A 49 -12.12 14.07 -40.30
CA TRP A 49 -10.80 14.39 -40.81
C TRP A 49 -10.14 13.18 -41.46
N SER A 50 -9.28 13.43 -42.45
CA SER A 50 -8.45 12.41 -43.07
C SER A 50 -7.18 13.00 -43.69
N ASP A 51 -6.16 12.15 -43.83
CA ASP A 51 -5.05 12.33 -44.76
C ASP A 51 -4.93 11.06 -45.60
N GLU A 52 -5.23 11.19 -46.90
CA GLU A 52 -5.23 10.08 -47.86
C GLU A 52 -3.87 9.97 -48.59
N PHE A 53 -2.92 10.86 -48.30
CA PHE A 53 -1.60 10.89 -48.93
C PHE A 53 -1.59 10.84 -50.48
N ASP A 54 -2.68 11.28 -51.12
CA ASP A 54 -2.82 11.42 -52.58
C ASP A 54 -1.98 12.56 -53.18
N GLY A 55 -1.46 13.44 -52.32
CA GLY A 55 -0.62 14.58 -52.70
C GLY A 55 0.78 14.17 -53.16
N SER A 56 1.58 15.14 -53.59
CA SER A 56 3.00 14.92 -53.91
C SER A 56 3.95 15.20 -52.75
N ASN A 57 3.44 15.70 -51.62
CA ASN A 57 4.23 16.11 -50.47
C ASN A 57 3.43 15.83 -49.19
N ILE A 58 4.15 15.68 -48.07
CA ILE A 58 3.55 15.64 -46.74
C ILE A 58 2.85 16.99 -46.48
N ASN A 59 1.59 16.94 -46.06
CA ASN A 59 0.80 18.15 -45.83
C ASN A 59 1.25 18.84 -44.53
N THR A 60 1.95 19.96 -44.65
CA THR A 60 2.45 20.72 -43.49
C THR A 60 1.35 21.40 -42.67
N GLN A 61 0.11 21.46 -43.17
CA GLN A 61 -1.04 21.87 -42.36
C GLN A 61 -1.52 20.77 -41.41
N ASN A 62 -1.19 19.51 -41.71
CA ASN A 62 -1.54 18.35 -40.90
C ASN A 62 -0.36 17.94 -40.00
N TRP A 63 0.87 17.96 -40.54
CA TRP A 63 2.03 17.31 -39.92
C TRP A 63 3.23 18.23 -39.74
N THR A 64 3.93 18.08 -38.62
CA THR A 64 5.25 18.66 -38.32
C THR A 64 6.26 17.54 -38.18
N HIS A 65 7.46 17.69 -38.75
CA HIS A 65 8.57 16.78 -38.48
C HIS A 65 9.21 17.09 -37.13
N GLU A 66 9.39 16.07 -36.31
CA GLU A 66 10.33 16.15 -35.18
C GLU A 66 11.73 15.80 -35.66
N VAL A 67 12.71 16.63 -35.28
CA VAL A 67 14.11 16.50 -35.71
C VAL A 67 15.00 16.53 -34.48
N ASN A 68 15.50 15.36 -34.07
CA ASN A 68 16.36 15.20 -32.90
C ASN A 68 17.14 13.87 -32.97
N CYS A 69 17.99 13.63 -31.98
CA CYS A 69 18.71 12.36 -31.78
C CYS A 69 18.60 11.91 -30.31
N ASP A 70 17.45 12.19 -29.69
CA ASP A 70 17.31 12.19 -28.23
C ASP A 70 17.00 10.78 -27.67
N GLY A 71 16.83 9.79 -28.55
CA GLY A 71 16.59 8.40 -28.20
C GLY A 71 15.14 8.08 -27.82
N GLY A 72 14.19 8.99 -28.07
CA GLY A 72 12.75 8.76 -27.94
C GLY A 72 12.21 8.53 -26.52
N GLY A 73 13.08 8.55 -25.50
CA GLY A 73 12.76 8.09 -24.14
C GLY A 73 13.08 6.61 -23.91
N ASN A 74 13.42 5.86 -24.95
CA ASN A 74 13.61 4.41 -24.92
C ASN A 74 15.00 3.98 -25.41
N GLN A 75 15.99 4.87 -25.34
CA GLN A 75 17.38 4.63 -25.78
C GLN A 75 17.51 4.23 -27.26
N GLU A 76 16.58 4.70 -28.10
CA GLU A 76 16.51 4.44 -29.53
C GLU A 76 17.79 4.88 -30.28
N LYS A 77 18.12 4.22 -31.40
CA LYS A 77 19.41 4.36 -32.11
C LYS A 77 19.34 5.14 -33.42
N GLN A 78 18.27 5.89 -33.66
CA GLN A 78 18.11 6.76 -34.83
C GLN A 78 18.08 8.24 -34.47
N CYS A 79 18.58 9.07 -35.38
CA CYS A 79 18.20 10.48 -35.43
C CYS A 79 16.95 10.63 -36.31
N TYR A 80 15.91 11.30 -35.81
CA TYR A 80 14.77 11.72 -36.62
C TYR A 80 15.15 12.93 -37.47
N THR A 81 14.78 12.93 -38.75
CA THR A 81 15.13 13.98 -39.72
C THR A 81 13.94 14.40 -40.58
N GLU A 82 14.07 15.57 -41.21
CA GLU A 82 13.16 16.06 -42.26
C GLU A 82 13.65 15.71 -43.69
N ASP A 83 14.68 14.87 -43.83
CA ASP A 83 15.23 14.51 -45.14
C ASP A 83 14.19 13.69 -45.94
N SER A 84 14.05 14.03 -47.22
CA SER A 84 13.20 13.30 -48.17
C SER A 84 13.56 11.82 -48.35
N SER A 85 14.74 11.39 -47.89
CA SER A 85 15.13 9.98 -47.83
C SER A 85 14.49 9.23 -46.65
N ASN A 86 14.17 9.93 -45.55
CA ASN A 86 13.51 9.35 -44.38
C ASN A 86 11.99 9.51 -44.40
N SER A 87 11.44 10.54 -45.06
CA SER A 87 9.98 10.66 -45.21
C SER A 87 9.55 11.31 -46.53
N PHE A 88 8.59 10.68 -47.21
CA PHE A 88 8.05 11.18 -48.46
C PHE A 88 6.71 10.53 -48.82
N VAL A 89 5.97 11.18 -49.72
CA VAL A 89 4.76 10.64 -50.32
C VAL A 89 5.08 10.20 -51.76
N SER A 90 4.69 8.99 -52.11
CA SER A 90 4.71 8.49 -53.49
C SER A 90 3.54 7.53 -53.69
N ASP A 91 3.12 7.22 -54.92
CA ASP A 91 2.18 6.10 -55.18
C ASP A 91 0.90 6.06 -54.31
N GLY A 92 0.42 7.21 -53.83
CA GLY A 92 -0.75 7.33 -52.96
C GLY A 92 -0.52 6.96 -51.48
N THR A 93 0.71 6.75 -51.03
CA THR A 93 1.01 6.37 -49.63
C THR A 93 2.17 7.21 -49.05
N LEU A 94 2.13 7.46 -47.74
CA LEU A 94 3.24 8.02 -46.95
C LEU A 94 4.27 6.92 -46.63
N LYS A 95 5.56 7.26 -46.67
CA LYS A 95 6.67 6.40 -46.29
C LYS A 95 7.45 7.06 -45.18
N LEU A 96 7.66 6.32 -44.10
CA LEU A 96 8.66 6.62 -43.07
C LEU A 96 9.75 5.54 -43.15
N VAL A 97 10.95 5.94 -43.55
CA VAL A 97 12.04 5.02 -43.89
C VAL A 97 13.18 5.16 -42.90
N ALA A 98 13.48 4.08 -42.21
CA ALA A 98 14.67 3.94 -41.37
C ALA A 98 15.87 3.48 -42.22
N LEU A 99 16.98 4.19 -42.12
CA LEU A 99 18.20 4.00 -42.93
C LEU A 99 19.46 3.99 -42.05
N PRO A 100 20.55 3.31 -42.45
CA PRO A 100 21.86 3.52 -41.86
C PRO A 100 22.29 4.97 -42.02
N ALA A 101 22.80 5.56 -40.94
CA ALA A 101 23.33 6.91 -40.97
C ALA A 101 24.69 6.96 -41.68
N ALA A 102 25.07 8.13 -42.17
CA ALA A 102 26.41 8.35 -42.72
C ALA A 102 27.49 8.15 -41.65
N GLU A 103 28.68 7.72 -42.06
CA GLU A 103 29.83 7.57 -41.17
C GLU A 103 30.11 8.88 -40.41
N GLY A 104 30.18 8.80 -39.07
CA GLY A 104 30.39 9.95 -38.19
C GLY A 104 29.12 10.71 -37.75
N ALA A 105 27.93 10.20 -38.08
CA ALA A 105 26.67 10.70 -37.50
C ALA A 105 26.60 10.45 -35.97
N ALA A 106 25.73 11.19 -35.28
CA ALA A 106 25.57 11.11 -33.82
C ALA A 106 25.03 9.73 -33.37
N LEU A 107 24.11 9.16 -34.14
CA LEU A 107 23.55 7.83 -33.95
C LEU A 107 23.69 7.01 -35.24
N PRO A 108 23.69 5.66 -35.15
CA PRO A 108 23.98 4.79 -36.29
C PRO A 108 22.87 4.74 -37.35
N TYR A 109 21.67 5.24 -37.07
CA TYR A 109 20.54 5.24 -38.00
C TYR A 109 19.92 6.64 -38.16
N THR A 110 19.21 6.85 -39.27
CA THR A 110 18.28 7.97 -39.44
C THR A 110 16.88 7.45 -39.71
N SER A 111 15.86 8.19 -39.28
CA SER A 111 14.46 7.89 -39.57
C SER A 111 13.62 9.16 -39.58
N ALA A 112 12.29 9.02 -39.54
CA ALA A 112 11.36 10.14 -39.46
C ALA A 112 10.30 9.90 -38.37
N ARG A 113 9.93 11.00 -37.70
CA ARG A 113 8.80 11.12 -36.80
C ARG A 113 8.02 12.36 -37.18
N ILE A 114 6.71 12.22 -37.36
CA ILE A 114 5.81 13.33 -37.67
C ILE A 114 4.67 13.38 -36.66
N VAL A 115 4.27 14.60 -36.28
CA VAL A 115 3.23 14.87 -35.28
C VAL A 115 2.17 15.82 -35.80
N SER A 116 0.93 15.63 -35.35
CA SER A 116 -0.19 16.55 -35.63
C SER A 116 -0.40 17.62 -34.56
N GLU A 117 0.54 17.72 -33.61
CA GLU A 117 0.51 18.65 -32.49
C GLU A 117 0.24 20.09 -32.97
N ASN A 118 -0.67 20.79 -32.26
CA ASN A 118 -1.10 22.16 -32.57
C ASN A 118 -1.73 22.35 -33.97
N LYS A 119 -2.08 21.27 -34.68
CA LYS A 119 -2.68 21.29 -36.02
C LYS A 119 -4.01 20.57 -36.05
N VAL A 120 -4.01 19.32 -35.62
CA VAL A 120 -5.18 18.45 -35.62
C VAL A 120 -5.17 17.64 -34.32
N ASN A 121 -6.17 17.88 -33.48
CA ASN A 121 -6.35 17.21 -32.20
C ASN A 121 -7.79 16.75 -32.08
N PHE A 122 -8.01 15.65 -31.37
CA PHE A 122 -9.35 15.10 -31.18
C PHE A 122 -9.50 14.58 -29.75
N LYS A 123 -10.71 14.73 -29.22
CA LYS A 123 -11.20 13.97 -28.08
C LYS A 123 -12.33 13.06 -28.53
N TYR A 124 -12.19 11.78 -28.20
CA TYR A 124 -13.08 10.70 -28.61
C TYR A 124 -13.19 10.55 -30.13
N GLY A 125 -13.55 9.35 -30.57
CA GLY A 125 -13.71 9.05 -31.97
C GLY A 125 -13.21 7.66 -32.34
N ARG A 126 -13.26 7.37 -33.63
CA ARG A 126 -12.57 6.24 -34.24
C ARG A 126 -11.37 6.76 -35.01
N PHE A 127 -10.20 6.23 -34.72
CA PHE A 127 -8.95 6.60 -35.37
C PHE A 127 -8.47 5.38 -36.13
N GLU A 128 -8.35 5.48 -37.45
CA GLU A 128 -7.92 4.39 -38.33
C GLU A 128 -6.65 4.76 -39.04
N VAL A 129 -5.69 3.84 -39.09
CA VAL A 129 -4.55 3.86 -39.99
C VAL A 129 -4.56 2.60 -40.84
N ARG A 130 -4.46 2.74 -42.16
CA ARG A 130 -4.22 1.61 -43.05
C ARG A 130 -2.76 1.59 -43.43
N ALA A 131 -2.01 0.59 -42.97
CA ALA A 131 -0.57 0.57 -43.15
C ALA A 131 0.01 -0.84 -43.28
N LYS A 132 1.23 -0.90 -43.81
CA LYS A 132 2.06 -2.10 -43.90
C LYS A 132 3.36 -1.86 -43.13
N MET A 133 3.72 -2.79 -42.26
CA MET A 133 4.81 -2.60 -41.30
C MET A 133 6.20 -2.89 -41.92
N PRO A 134 7.26 -2.22 -41.44
CA PRO A 134 8.64 -2.69 -41.59
C PRO A 134 8.87 -4.00 -40.80
N PHE A 135 10.04 -4.60 -40.97
CA PHE A 135 10.40 -5.85 -40.29
C PHE A 135 11.90 -5.95 -40.02
N GLY A 136 12.31 -7.00 -39.30
CA GLY A 136 13.71 -7.28 -38.96
C GLY A 136 14.11 -6.81 -37.58
N GLN A 137 15.18 -7.39 -37.04
CA GLN A 137 15.62 -7.17 -35.67
C GLN A 137 16.06 -5.71 -35.45
N GLY A 138 15.44 -5.06 -34.46
CA GLY A 138 15.58 -3.64 -34.14
C GLY A 138 14.54 -2.74 -34.82
N SER A 139 13.58 -3.25 -35.60
CA SER A 139 12.52 -2.40 -36.18
C SER A 139 11.43 -2.09 -35.15
N PHE A 140 11.02 -0.82 -35.04
CA PHE A 140 10.01 -0.37 -34.08
C PHE A 140 9.10 0.76 -34.64
N PRO A 141 8.18 0.46 -35.56
CA PRO A 141 7.17 1.41 -36.05
C PRO A 141 6.03 1.63 -35.04
N ALA A 142 5.52 2.86 -34.98
CA ALA A 142 4.39 3.20 -34.12
C ALA A 142 3.42 4.22 -34.75
N PHE A 143 2.13 4.06 -34.44
CA PHE A 143 1.08 5.06 -34.58
C PHE A 143 0.37 5.20 -33.23
N TRP A 144 0.51 6.38 -32.63
CA TRP A 144 0.18 6.62 -31.23
C TRP A 144 -0.23 8.06 -31.02
N MET A 145 -0.64 8.40 -29.80
CA MET A 145 -1.22 9.69 -29.47
C MET A 145 -0.76 10.19 -28.11
N MET A 146 -0.53 11.50 -28.03
CA MET A 146 -0.16 12.21 -26.81
C MET A 146 -1.16 13.35 -26.53
N PRO A 147 -1.36 13.76 -25.27
CA PRO A 147 -2.28 14.81 -24.90
C PRO A 147 -1.84 16.14 -25.52
N SER A 148 -2.80 16.93 -26.01
CA SER A 148 -2.54 18.27 -26.55
C SER A 148 -2.13 19.27 -25.48
N ASP A 149 -2.59 19.05 -24.24
CA ASP A 149 -2.29 19.86 -23.07
C ASP A 149 -1.98 18.93 -21.88
N ASP A 150 -0.98 19.28 -21.08
CA ASP A 150 -0.59 18.59 -19.84
C ASP A 150 -1.57 18.93 -18.70
N VAL A 151 -2.87 18.70 -18.88
CA VAL A 151 -3.94 19.09 -17.93
C VAL A 151 -3.70 18.52 -16.53
N TYR A 152 -3.21 17.28 -16.46
CA TYR A 152 -2.96 16.56 -15.20
C TYR A 152 -1.48 16.59 -14.78
N GLY A 153 -0.60 17.20 -15.59
CA GLY A 153 0.85 17.11 -15.47
C GLY A 153 1.48 16.53 -16.74
N GLY A 154 2.81 16.50 -16.78
CA GLY A 154 3.55 15.90 -17.90
C GLY A 154 3.31 14.39 -18.01
N TRP A 155 3.99 13.72 -18.92
CA TRP A 155 3.92 12.25 -19.00
C TRP A 155 4.38 11.58 -17.68
N PRO A 156 3.70 10.53 -17.17
CA PRO A 156 2.52 9.86 -17.74
C PRO A 156 1.17 10.38 -17.21
N TYR A 157 1.15 11.44 -16.40
CA TYR A 157 -0.06 11.96 -15.75
C TYR A 157 -1.19 12.26 -16.73
N SER A 158 -0.86 12.86 -17.88
CA SER A 158 -1.85 13.21 -18.92
C SER A 158 -2.06 12.11 -19.98
N GLY A 159 -1.43 10.94 -19.79
CA GLY A 159 -1.66 9.72 -20.56
C GLY A 159 -0.96 9.63 -21.92
N GLU A 160 -1.00 8.44 -22.50
CA GLU A 160 -0.55 8.09 -23.86
C GLU A 160 -1.45 6.99 -24.42
N ILE A 161 -1.78 7.04 -25.71
CA ILE A 161 -2.59 6.02 -26.38
C ILE A 161 -1.84 5.46 -27.58
N ASP A 162 -1.37 4.22 -27.47
CA ASP A 162 -0.71 3.50 -28.56
C ASP A 162 -1.75 2.72 -29.35
N ILE A 163 -2.08 3.22 -30.54
CA ILE A 163 -3.04 2.57 -31.45
C ILE A 163 -2.40 1.33 -32.07
N LEU A 164 -1.12 1.43 -32.40
CA LEU A 164 -0.35 0.42 -33.09
C LEU A 164 1.13 0.57 -32.75
N GLU A 165 1.69 -0.49 -32.19
CA GLU A 165 3.13 -0.74 -32.13
C GLU A 165 3.44 -2.16 -32.61
N THR A 166 4.60 -2.32 -33.24
CA THR A 166 5.17 -3.65 -33.53
C THR A 166 6.66 -3.60 -33.31
N VAL A 167 7.27 -4.69 -32.85
CA VAL A 167 8.73 -4.83 -32.81
C VAL A 167 9.18 -6.05 -33.57
N ASN A 168 10.32 -5.96 -34.23
CA ASN A 168 11.08 -7.12 -34.72
C ASN A 168 10.30 -8.11 -35.60
N LEU A 169 9.27 -7.67 -36.33
CA LEU A 169 8.46 -8.58 -37.13
C LEU A 169 9.33 -9.47 -38.03
N LYS A 170 8.89 -10.72 -38.24
CA LYS A 170 9.59 -11.76 -39.03
C LYS A 170 10.90 -12.28 -38.42
N THR A 171 11.34 -11.76 -37.28
CA THR A 171 12.40 -12.40 -36.50
C THR A 171 11.87 -13.61 -35.74
N VAL A 172 12.74 -14.37 -35.10
CA VAL A 172 12.36 -15.55 -34.30
C VAL A 172 12.77 -15.34 -32.86
N ASN A 173 11.94 -15.78 -31.93
CA ASN A 173 12.31 -15.85 -30.52
C ASN A 173 13.12 -17.13 -30.20
N GLU A 174 13.49 -17.32 -28.93
CA GLU A 174 14.29 -18.47 -28.49
C GLU A 174 13.60 -19.83 -28.74
N GLU A 175 12.26 -19.86 -28.70
CA GLU A 175 11.45 -21.04 -29.00
C GLU A 175 11.26 -21.30 -30.50
N GLY A 176 11.78 -20.41 -31.37
CA GLY A 176 11.66 -20.51 -32.82
C GLY A 176 10.31 -20.05 -33.37
N VAL A 177 9.52 -19.32 -32.59
CA VAL A 177 8.27 -18.69 -33.02
C VAL A 177 8.59 -17.41 -33.77
N VAL A 178 7.96 -17.24 -34.94
CA VAL A 178 8.14 -16.05 -35.77
C VAL A 178 7.31 -14.90 -35.20
N GLU A 179 7.96 -13.75 -34.99
CA GLU A 179 7.31 -12.55 -34.47
C GLU A 179 6.32 -11.97 -35.48
N ASN A 180 5.06 -11.84 -35.07
CA ASN A 180 3.95 -11.36 -35.88
C ASN A 180 2.90 -10.57 -35.07
N ASN A 181 3.26 -10.13 -33.86
CA ASN A 181 2.33 -9.42 -32.98
C ASN A 181 2.20 -7.93 -33.30
N VAL A 182 1.01 -7.43 -33.00
CA VAL A 182 0.64 -6.02 -32.94
C VAL A 182 0.26 -5.69 -31.52
N HIS A 183 0.68 -4.54 -31.02
CA HIS A 183 0.44 -4.11 -29.65
C HIS A 183 -0.42 -2.85 -29.63
N GLY A 184 -1.35 -2.81 -28.68
CA GLY A 184 -2.12 -1.62 -28.34
C GLY A 184 -2.09 -1.42 -26.84
N THR A 185 -1.70 -0.22 -26.42
CA THR A 185 -1.28 0.06 -25.05
C THR A 185 -1.80 1.43 -24.60
N LEU A 186 -2.04 1.55 -23.29
CA LEU A 186 -2.26 2.82 -22.62
C LEU A 186 -1.16 3.01 -21.59
N HIS A 187 -0.60 4.22 -21.51
CA HIS A 187 0.31 4.63 -20.46
C HIS A 187 -0.38 5.71 -19.61
N TYR A 188 -0.26 5.59 -18.29
CA TYR A 188 -0.90 6.46 -17.30
C TYR A 188 -0.19 6.31 -15.94
N GLY A 189 -0.73 6.90 -14.89
CA GLY A 189 -0.22 6.72 -13.52
C GLY A 189 0.31 8.00 -12.89
N PRO A 190 0.88 7.89 -11.68
CA PRO A 190 1.06 8.99 -10.76
C PRO A 190 2.35 9.76 -11.01
N ASN A 191 3.36 9.21 -11.68
CA ASN A 191 4.60 9.90 -12.04
C ASN A 191 5.46 9.02 -12.97
N VAL A 192 6.64 9.52 -13.37
CA VAL A 192 7.57 8.82 -14.27
C VAL A 192 8.21 7.58 -13.63
N ALA A 193 8.49 7.60 -12.33
CA ALA A 193 9.11 6.48 -11.62
C ALA A 193 8.11 5.32 -11.41
N ASP A 194 6.88 5.67 -11.08
CA ASP A 194 5.79 4.72 -10.83
C ASP A 194 4.83 4.62 -12.03
N HIS A 195 5.37 4.83 -13.23
CA HIS A 195 4.64 4.75 -14.49
C HIS A 195 3.90 3.41 -14.62
N ALA A 196 2.62 3.48 -14.97
CA ALA A 196 1.78 2.32 -15.19
C ALA A 196 1.38 2.21 -16.67
N TYR A 197 1.24 0.98 -17.15
CA TYR A 197 0.71 0.71 -18.48
C TYR A 197 -0.13 -0.56 -18.50
N SER A 198 -1.08 -0.60 -19.42
CA SER A 198 -1.87 -1.80 -19.72
C SER A 198 -2.11 -1.90 -21.22
N GLY A 199 -2.00 -3.12 -21.75
CA GLY A 199 -2.10 -3.35 -23.18
C GLY A 199 -2.30 -4.82 -23.50
N ALA A 200 -2.48 -5.11 -24.78
CA ALA A 200 -2.56 -6.48 -25.28
C ALA A 200 -1.83 -6.61 -26.61
N ALA A 201 -1.25 -7.79 -26.82
CA ALA A 201 -0.72 -8.22 -28.10
C ALA A 201 -1.80 -8.96 -28.90
N TYR A 202 -1.77 -8.82 -30.23
CA TYR A 202 -2.63 -9.55 -31.14
C TYR A 202 -1.84 -10.06 -32.33
N SER A 203 -2.02 -11.35 -32.60
CA SER A 203 -1.52 -12.03 -33.80
C SER A 203 -2.66 -12.23 -34.78
N LEU A 204 -2.43 -11.83 -36.04
CA LEU A 204 -3.37 -12.10 -37.11
C LEU A 204 -3.55 -13.62 -37.33
N PRO A 205 -4.77 -14.09 -37.66
CA PRO A 205 -5.03 -15.51 -37.84
C PRO A 205 -4.14 -16.17 -38.90
N SER A 206 -3.91 -17.48 -38.75
CA SER A 206 -3.11 -18.29 -39.69
C SER A 206 -1.63 -17.87 -39.82
N GLY A 207 -1.10 -17.11 -38.85
CA GLY A 207 0.30 -16.68 -38.84
C GLY A 207 0.64 -15.63 -39.89
N VAL A 208 -0.37 -14.86 -40.34
CA VAL A 208 -0.13 -13.70 -41.20
C VAL A 208 0.74 -12.69 -40.46
N ASN A 209 1.72 -12.13 -41.16
CA ASN A 209 2.60 -11.12 -40.60
C ASN A 209 2.14 -9.71 -41.02
N PRO A 210 2.07 -8.74 -40.09
CA PRO A 210 1.75 -7.33 -40.40
C PRO A 210 2.66 -6.66 -41.45
N ALA A 211 3.84 -7.24 -41.72
CA ALA A 211 4.78 -6.78 -42.73
C ALA A 211 4.59 -7.44 -44.12
N ASP A 212 3.59 -8.29 -44.32
CA ASP A 212 3.30 -8.95 -45.61
C ASP A 212 2.35 -8.16 -46.50
N ASP A 213 1.35 -7.49 -45.92
CA ASP A 213 0.35 -6.70 -46.65
C ASP A 213 -0.14 -5.52 -45.79
N PHE A 214 -0.96 -4.65 -46.38
CA PHE A 214 -1.63 -3.58 -45.66
C PHE A 214 -2.80 -4.14 -44.83
N HIS A 215 -2.84 -3.71 -43.58
CA HIS A 215 -3.94 -3.97 -42.63
C HIS A 215 -4.50 -2.65 -42.11
N VAL A 216 -5.73 -2.69 -41.58
CA VAL A 216 -6.36 -1.55 -40.92
C VAL A 216 -6.22 -1.71 -39.41
N TYR A 217 -5.55 -0.76 -38.77
CA TYR A 217 -5.40 -0.69 -37.33
C TYR A 217 -6.24 0.48 -36.83
N ALA A 218 -6.99 0.26 -35.75
CA ALA A 218 -7.85 1.31 -35.25
C ALA A 218 -8.08 1.24 -33.74
N ILE A 219 -8.41 2.39 -33.18
CA ILE A 219 -9.12 2.47 -31.91
C ILE A 219 -10.51 3.06 -32.10
N GLU A 220 -11.43 2.66 -31.23
CA GLU A 220 -12.65 3.40 -30.92
C GLU A 220 -12.57 3.87 -29.47
N TRP A 221 -12.46 5.20 -29.29
CA TRP A 221 -12.34 5.86 -28.01
C TRP A 221 -13.62 6.63 -27.69
N GLN A 222 -14.21 6.31 -26.54
CA GLN A 222 -15.34 7.02 -25.96
C GLN A 222 -15.03 7.33 -24.49
N GLU A 223 -15.88 8.16 -23.87
CA GLU A 223 -15.80 8.45 -22.45
C GLU A 223 -15.80 7.16 -21.61
N GLY A 224 -14.68 6.93 -20.92
CA GLY A 224 -14.47 5.81 -20.01
C GLY A 224 -14.14 4.46 -20.67
N GLN A 225 -13.95 4.40 -22.00
CA GLN A 225 -13.61 3.14 -22.68
C GLN A 225 -12.87 3.34 -24.01
N ILE A 226 -11.83 2.52 -24.25
CA ILE A 226 -11.09 2.47 -25.51
C ILE A 226 -11.04 1.01 -26.00
N ARG A 227 -11.22 0.79 -27.29
CA ARG A 227 -11.22 -0.53 -27.93
C ARG A 227 -10.27 -0.54 -29.11
N TRP A 228 -9.47 -1.59 -29.25
CA TRP A 228 -8.48 -1.75 -30.33
C TRP A 228 -8.93 -2.79 -31.34
N TYR A 229 -8.63 -2.52 -32.60
CA TYR A 229 -9.05 -3.31 -33.75
C TYR A 229 -7.89 -3.54 -34.72
N VAL A 230 -7.82 -4.75 -35.27
CA VAL A 230 -7.07 -5.05 -36.50
C VAL A 230 -8.04 -5.67 -37.49
N ASP A 231 -8.16 -5.09 -38.68
CA ASP A 231 -9.11 -5.50 -39.73
C ASP A 231 -10.54 -5.69 -39.19
N ASP A 232 -11.02 -4.70 -38.43
CA ASP A 232 -12.31 -4.68 -37.72
C ASP A 232 -12.50 -5.76 -36.65
N TYR A 233 -11.48 -6.59 -36.38
CA TYR A 233 -11.51 -7.51 -35.26
C TYR A 233 -11.08 -6.80 -33.97
N LEU A 234 -12.04 -6.60 -33.05
CA LEU A 234 -11.79 -6.09 -31.71
C LEU A 234 -10.93 -7.09 -30.92
N TYR A 235 -9.67 -6.78 -30.63
CA TYR A 235 -8.81 -7.69 -29.86
C TYR A 235 -8.62 -7.24 -28.40
N ALA A 236 -8.77 -5.95 -28.11
CA ALA A 236 -8.62 -5.41 -26.76
C ALA A 236 -9.68 -4.35 -26.44
N THR A 237 -10.05 -4.26 -25.17
CA THR A 237 -10.93 -3.27 -24.57
C THR A 237 -10.33 -2.87 -23.23
N GLN A 238 -10.16 -1.58 -23.01
CA GLN A 238 -9.75 -1.01 -21.72
C GLN A 238 -10.80 0.00 -21.27
N LYS A 239 -10.99 0.14 -19.96
CA LYS A 239 -11.98 1.07 -19.39
C LYS A 239 -11.38 1.88 -18.25
N ALA A 240 -12.02 3.02 -17.97
CA ALA A 240 -11.81 3.78 -16.76
C ALA A 240 -12.10 2.92 -15.54
N SER A 241 -11.38 3.18 -14.46
CA SER A 241 -11.70 2.58 -13.17
C SER A 241 -13.14 2.93 -12.75
N GLU A 242 -13.73 2.07 -11.93
CA GLU A 242 -15.09 2.30 -11.41
C GLU A 242 -15.08 2.06 -9.90
N LEU A 243 -15.27 3.13 -9.12
CA LEU A 243 -15.36 3.02 -7.67
C LEU A 243 -16.64 2.28 -7.25
N LYS A 244 -16.51 1.34 -6.32
CA LYS A 244 -17.63 0.73 -5.61
C LYS A 244 -17.98 1.61 -4.42
N THR A 245 -19.19 2.15 -4.40
CA THR A 245 -19.65 3.07 -3.35
C THR A 245 -20.97 2.62 -2.71
N LYS A 246 -21.14 2.91 -1.42
CA LYS A 246 -22.43 2.81 -0.74
C LYS A 246 -23.34 3.99 -1.14
N PRO A 247 -24.67 3.90 -0.93
CA PRO A 247 -25.60 5.00 -1.20
C PRO A 247 -25.31 6.31 -0.45
N ASP A 248 -24.57 6.26 0.65
CA ASP A 248 -24.13 7.41 1.44
C ASP A 248 -22.81 8.04 0.95
N GLY A 249 -22.17 7.44 -0.06
CA GLY A 249 -20.93 7.93 -0.67
C GLY A 249 -19.64 7.30 -0.12
N GLU A 250 -19.71 6.37 0.86
CA GLU A 250 -18.53 5.64 1.32
C GLU A 250 -17.95 4.78 0.17
N ILE A 251 -16.66 4.94 -0.10
CA ILE A 251 -15.91 4.09 -1.04
C ILE A 251 -15.64 2.75 -0.36
N LEU A 252 -15.82 1.65 -1.09
CA LEU A 252 -15.61 0.28 -0.61
C LEU A 252 -14.48 -0.44 -1.36
N GLY A 253 -14.05 0.06 -2.50
CA GLY A 253 -13.12 -0.62 -3.42
C GLY A 253 -13.43 -0.26 -4.87
N LEU A 254 -13.15 -1.17 -5.80
CA LEU A 254 -13.39 -1.01 -7.23
C LEU A 254 -14.42 -2.03 -7.72
N ASN A 255 -15.43 -1.57 -8.47
CA ASN A 255 -16.23 -2.45 -9.32
C ASN A 255 -15.44 -2.92 -10.54
N HIS A 256 -14.47 -2.10 -10.98
CA HIS A 256 -13.58 -2.41 -12.09
C HIS A 256 -12.25 -1.68 -11.93
N ARG A 257 -11.15 -2.43 -12.06
CA ARG A 257 -9.78 -1.89 -12.10
C ARG A 257 -9.40 -1.51 -13.53
N GLY A 258 -9.36 -0.20 -13.77
CA GLY A 258 -9.04 0.39 -15.05
C GLY A 258 -7.76 1.23 -14.98
N TRP A 259 -7.67 2.23 -15.84
CA TRP A 259 -6.65 3.26 -15.74
C TRP A 259 -6.93 4.23 -14.58
N PHE A 260 -5.92 5.00 -14.22
CA PHE A 260 -5.95 6.02 -13.17
C PHE A 260 -4.89 7.10 -13.46
N THR A 261 -4.97 8.21 -12.74
CA THR A 261 -3.89 9.21 -12.72
C THR A 261 -3.94 9.98 -11.40
N GLU A 262 -2.93 10.80 -11.13
CA GLU A 262 -2.93 11.73 -10.00
C GLU A 262 -3.06 13.16 -10.49
N TYR A 263 -3.85 13.96 -9.80
CA TYR A 263 -3.87 15.40 -9.99
C TYR A 263 -4.37 16.09 -8.73
N PHE A 264 -4.06 17.39 -8.64
CA PHE A 264 -4.44 18.19 -7.49
C PHE A 264 -5.97 18.33 -7.42
N ASP A 265 -6.55 17.92 -6.30
CA ASP A 265 -7.96 18.14 -6.03
C ASP A 265 -8.24 19.65 -6.00
N ALA A 266 -9.20 20.09 -6.80
CA ALA A 266 -9.48 21.52 -6.98
C ALA A 266 -10.03 22.20 -5.71
N THR A 267 -10.47 21.43 -4.71
CA THR A 267 -11.04 21.91 -3.45
C THR A 267 -10.00 21.92 -2.34
N THR A 268 -9.27 20.82 -2.13
CA THR A 268 -8.28 20.68 -1.05
C THR A 268 -6.91 21.20 -1.45
N GLY A 269 -6.57 21.16 -2.75
CA GLY A 269 -5.25 21.48 -3.27
C GLY A 269 -4.21 20.39 -3.00
N GLU A 270 -4.65 19.19 -2.62
CA GLU A 270 -3.78 18.03 -2.39
C GLU A 270 -3.67 17.18 -3.66
N LEU A 271 -2.47 16.67 -3.93
CA LEU A 271 -2.28 15.68 -4.99
C LEU A 271 -2.92 14.38 -4.54
N THR A 272 -3.87 13.88 -5.31
CA THR A 272 -4.64 12.67 -4.98
C THR A 272 -4.79 11.80 -6.21
N THR A 273 -4.99 10.49 -5.97
CA THR A 273 -5.30 9.52 -7.00
C THR A 273 -6.76 9.62 -7.44
N HIS A 274 -6.99 9.53 -8.75
CA HIS A 274 -8.32 9.60 -9.36
C HIS A 274 -8.62 8.34 -10.19
N TRP A 275 -9.82 7.79 -9.98
CA TRP A 275 -10.33 6.57 -10.62
C TRP A 275 -11.42 6.87 -11.66
N ASP A 276 -11.40 8.06 -12.26
CA ASP A 276 -12.43 8.51 -13.20
C ASP A 276 -11.98 8.35 -14.67
N ASN A 277 -12.53 9.17 -15.58
CA ASN A 277 -12.18 9.09 -17.00
C ASN A 277 -10.77 9.60 -17.32
N ALA A 278 -10.14 10.34 -16.41
CA ALA A 278 -8.78 10.83 -16.57
C ALA A 278 -7.77 9.66 -16.60
N PRO A 279 -6.69 9.75 -17.41
CA PRO A 279 -6.33 10.93 -18.20
C PRO A 279 -6.93 10.96 -19.61
N PHE A 280 -7.66 9.94 -20.02
CA PHE A 280 -8.17 9.78 -21.39
C PHE A 280 -9.51 10.49 -21.62
N ASP A 281 -9.59 11.74 -21.17
CA ASP A 281 -10.75 12.63 -21.27
C ASP A 281 -10.41 14.05 -21.79
N GLN A 282 -9.19 14.24 -22.28
CA GLN A 282 -8.69 15.47 -22.92
C GLN A 282 -8.53 15.30 -24.45
N GLU A 283 -8.13 16.36 -25.15
CA GLU A 283 -7.77 16.26 -26.58
C GLU A 283 -6.35 15.69 -26.73
N PHE A 284 -6.16 14.84 -27.74
CA PHE A 284 -4.89 14.21 -28.06
C PHE A 284 -4.50 14.50 -29.52
N PHE A 285 -3.20 14.63 -29.78
CA PHE A 285 -2.61 14.70 -31.12
C PHE A 285 -2.00 13.35 -31.52
N MET A 286 -1.85 13.13 -32.83
CA MET A 286 -1.33 11.89 -33.40
C MET A 286 0.16 11.97 -33.70
N ILE A 287 0.85 10.85 -33.58
CA ILE A 287 2.28 10.66 -33.84
C ILE A 287 2.47 9.43 -34.72
N LEU A 288 3.34 9.56 -35.72
CA LEU A 288 3.81 8.45 -36.55
C LEU A 288 5.33 8.45 -36.55
N ASN A 289 5.94 7.30 -36.28
CA ASN A 289 7.38 7.14 -36.39
C ASN A 289 7.77 5.72 -36.80
N ASN A 290 9.02 5.58 -37.23
CA ASN A 290 9.66 4.30 -37.51
C ASN A 290 11.00 4.25 -36.76
N ALA A 291 10.96 3.91 -35.46
CA ALA A 291 12.16 3.87 -34.63
C ALA A 291 13.06 2.67 -34.97
N VAL A 292 14.32 2.76 -34.53
CA VAL A 292 15.33 1.70 -34.69
C VAL A 292 16.00 1.42 -33.35
N GLY A 293 15.86 0.19 -32.87
CA GLY A 293 16.38 -0.25 -31.58
C GLY A 293 15.57 0.31 -30.41
N GLY A 294 16.26 0.51 -29.30
CA GLY A 294 15.66 0.88 -28.03
C GLY A 294 15.41 -0.32 -27.12
N ASP A 295 15.10 -0.04 -25.86
CA ASP A 295 15.10 -1.04 -24.78
C ASP A 295 14.20 -2.24 -25.07
N TRP A 296 13.03 -2.03 -25.69
CA TRP A 296 12.14 -3.15 -26.02
C TRP A 296 12.61 -3.95 -27.23
N ALA A 297 12.88 -3.28 -28.36
CA ALA A 297 13.25 -3.95 -29.61
C ALA A 297 14.61 -4.67 -29.50
N GLU A 298 15.58 -4.12 -28.77
CA GLU A 298 16.90 -4.73 -28.59
C GLU A 298 16.93 -5.88 -27.57
N ASN A 299 15.95 -5.97 -26.67
CA ASN A 299 15.88 -7.05 -25.68
C ASN A 299 14.85 -8.14 -26.04
N SER A 300 14.21 -8.03 -27.21
CA SER A 300 13.24 -9.01 -27.72
C SER A 300 13.81 -9.82 -28.89
N ASN A 301 13.32 -11.06 -29.05
CA ASN A 301 13.65 -11.98 -30.15
C ASN A 301 15.16 -12.29 -30.27
N ASN A 302 15.84 -11.88 -31.34
CA ASN A 302 17.27 -12.22 -31.54
C ASN A 302 18.23 -11.33 -30.73
N THR A 303 17.71 -10.36 -29.98
CA THR A 303 18.45 -9.31 -29.27
C THR A 303 19.31 -8.39 -30.16
N GLY A 304 19.62 -7.20 -29.67
CA GLY A 304 20.34 -6.17 -30.41
C GLY A 304 19.60 -5.68 -31.66
N ILE A 305 20.38 -5.19 -32.63
CA ILE A 305 19.88 -4.69 -33.93
C ILE A 305 20.60 -5.46 -35.03
N ASP A 306 19.87 -5.97 -36.03
CA ASP A 306 20.45 -6.54 -37.25
C ASP A 306 20.70 -5.43 -38.27
N PRO A 307 21.95 -5.00 -38.52
CA PRO A 307 22.23 -3.90 -39.44
C PRO A 307 21.84 -4.23 -40.89
N GLU A 308 21.87 -5.51 -41.27
CA GLU A 308 21.54 -5.94 -42.63
C GLU A 308 20.05 -5.72 -42.95
N ALA A 309 19.18 -5.75 -41.93
CA ALA A 309 17.76 -5.44 -42.10
C ALA A 309 17.54 -4.02 -42.64
N PHE A 310 18.42 -3.07 -42.31
CA PHE A 310 18.26 -1.65 -42.64
C PHE A 310 19.03 -1.20 -43.89
N VAL A 311 19.97 -1.99 -44.43
CA VAL A 311 20.83 -1.59 -45.57
C VAL A 311 20.04 -1.08 -46.78
N ASN A 312 18.86 -1.65 -47.03
CA ASN A 312 17.98 -1.27 -48.16
C ASN A 312 16.82 -0.35 -47.74
N GLY A 313 16.82 0.13 -46.50
CA GLY A 313 15.74 0.90 -45.89
C GLY A 313 14.58 0.02 -45.40
N GLN A 314 14.20 0.18 -44.14
CA GLN A 314 12.98 -0.40 -43.59
C GLN A 314 11.88 0.65 -43.64
N THR A 315 10.74 0.31 -44.26
CA THR A 315 9.68 1.28 -44.56
C THR A 315 8.41 0.96 -43.81
N PHE A 316 7.95 1.91 -43.00
CA PHE A 316 6.57 1.98 -42.54
C PHE A 316 5.75 2.72 -43.59
N GLU A 317 4.84 2.00 -44.25
CA GLU A 317 4.09 2.49 -45.40
C GLU A 317 2.62 2.66 -45.03
N ILE A 318 2.10 3.89 -45.18
CA ILE A 318 0.78 4.29 -44.72
C ILE A 318 -0.06 4.77 -45.90
N ASP A 319 -1.19 4.09 -46.14
CA ASP A 319 -2.15 4.40 -47.20
C ASP A 319 -3.05 5.58 -46.83
N TYR A 320 -3.65 5.55 -45.64
CA TYR A 320 -4.45 6.66 -45.15
C TYR A 320 -4.47 6.70 -43.61
N ILE A 321 -4.84 7.86 -43.09
CA ILE A 321 -5.33 8.03 -41.73
C ILE A 321 -6.69 8.70 -41.78
N ARG A 322 -7.66 8.15 -41.05
CA ARG A 322 -9.03 8.67 -41.00
C ARG A 322 -9.51 8.76 -39.57
N VAL A 323 -10.18 9.86 -39.24
CA VAL A 323 -10.78 10.09 -37.93
C VAL A 323 -12.28 10.31 -38.09
N TYR A 324 -13.05 9.62 -37.27
CA TYR A 324 -14.51 9.66 -37.27
C TYR A 324 -15.04 10.03 -35.90
N GLN A 325 -16.16 10.74 -35.86
CA GLN A 325 -16.90 11.02 -34.62
C GLN A 325 -18.28 10.37 -34.65
N CYS A 326 -18.77 10.00 -33.47
CA CYS A 326 -20.06 9.36 -33.30
C CYS A 326 -21.20 10.39 -33.35
N ASN A 327 -22.14 10.23 -34.28
CA ASN A 327 -23.30 11.12 -34.39
C ASN A 327 -24.37 10.89 -33.31
N GLN A 328 -24.37 9.72 -32.65
CA GLN A 328 -25.34 9.44 -31.58
C GLN A 328 -25.06 10.27 -30.33
N ASN A 329 -23.78 10.43 -29.97
CA ASN A 329 -23.36 11.33 -28.89
C ASN A 329 -21.96 11.89 -29.16
N THR A 330 -21.92 13.11 -29.71
CA THR A 330 -20.65 13.80 -30.02
C THR A 330 -19.88 14.25 -28.78
N ASN A 331 -20.52 14.31 -27.60
CA ASN A 331 -19.86 14.77 -26.37
C ASN A 331 -19.10 13.63 -25.69
N THR A 332 -19.64 12.41 -25.71
CA THR A 332 -19.04 11.24 -25.03
C THR A 332 -18.52 10.18 -25.98
N GLY A 333 -18.79 10.29 -27.29
CA GLY A 333 -18.42 9.28 -28.29
C GLY A 333 -19.23 7.97 -28.22
N LYS A 334 -20.20 7.86 -27.30
CA LYS A 334 -20.98 6.64 -27.04
C LYS A 334 -22.11 6.43 -28.07
N GLY A 335 -22.37 5.17 -28.41
CA GLY A 335 -23.52 4.71 -29.20
C GLY A 335 -23.19 4.31 -30.64
N CYS A 336 -21.93 4.40 -31.07
CA CYS A 336 -21.48 4.00 -32.41
C CYS A 336 -20.51 2.80 -32.38
N GLU A 337 -20.20 2.27 -31.20
CA GLU A 337 -19.18 1.25 -30.99
C GLU A 337 -19.42 -0.06 -31.75
N THR A 338 -18.35 -0.60 -32.30
CA THR A 338 -18.34 -1.90 -33.00
C THR A 338 -17.93 -3.00 -32.03
N ILE A 339 -18.88 -3.62 -31.33
CA ILE A 339 -18.57 -4.64 -30.31
C ILE A 339 -18.71 -6.08 -30.83
N ARG A 340 -18.04 -7.01 -30.15
CA ARG A 340 -18.21 -8.47 -30.34
C ARG A 340 -18.49 -9.18 -29.02
N SER A 341 -18.93 -10.44 -29.08
CA SER A 341 -19.05 -11.28 -27.88
C SER A 341 -17.70 -11.37 -27.16
N GLY A 342 -17.71 -11.26 -25.83
CA GLY A 342 -16.50 -11.29 -25.00
C GLY A 342 -15.74 -9.98 -24.90
N TYR A 343 -16.17 -8.89 -25.55
CA TYR A 343 -15.42 -7.62 -25.54
C TYR A 343 -15.21 -7.04 -24.13
N ASN A 344 -16.17 -7.26 -23.23
CA ASN A 344 -16.14 -6.76 -21.85
C ASN A 344 -15.96 -7.90 -20.84
N GLN A 345 -15.20 -8.93 -21.22
CA GLN A 345 -14.85 -10.07 -20.38
C GLN A 345 -13.35 -10.28 -20.42
N ILE A 346 -12.76 -10.61 -19.28
CA ILE A 346 -11.35 -10.97 -19.18
C ILE A 346 -11.16 -12.34 -19.83
N ALA A 347 -10.04 -12.54 -20.52
CA ALA A 347 -9.73 -13.83 -21.11
C ALA A 347 -9.56 -14.89 -20.01
N SER A 348 -10.31 -15.99 -20.11
CA SER A 348 -10.29 -17.11 -19.17
C SER A 348 -10.70 -18.41 -19.87
N ASP A 349 -10.65 -19.55 -19.18
CA ASP A 349 -11.14 -20.82 -19.74
C ASP A 349 -12.64 -20.77 -20.11
N GLU A 350 -13.44 -20.00 -19.36
CA GLU A 350 -14.85 -19.77 -19.66
C GLU A 350 -15.03 -18.77 -20.82
N PHE A 351 -14.14 -17.77 -20.90
CA PHE A 351 -14.16 -16.72 -21.92
C PHE A 351 -12.83 -16.68 -22.70
N PRO A 352 -12.52 -17.70 -23.53
CA PRO A 352 -11.21 -17.81 -24.18
C PRO A 352 -10.96 -16.71 -25.22
N ASN A 353 -12.00 -16.00 -25.63
CA ASN A 353 -11.91 -14.83 -26.51
C ASN A 353 -12.21 -13.52 -25.76
N GLY A 354 -12.08 -13.49 -24.43
CA GLY A 354 -12.21 -12.27 -23.63
C GLY A 354 -11.28 -11.17 -24.16
N ALA A 355 -11.77 -9.94 -24.27
CA ALA A 355 -11.00 -8.81 -24.79
C ALA A 355 -10.77 -7.72 -23.74
N LEU A 356 -11.36 -7.83 -22.54
CA LEU A 356 -11.15 -6.85 -21.49
C LEU A 356 -9.74 -7.02 -20.91
N VAL A 357 -8.94 -5.97 -21.02
CA VAL A 357 -7.64 -5.84 -20.38
C VAL A 357 -7.84 -5.03 -19.12
N GLU A 358 -7.45 -5.59 -17.98
CA GLU A 358 -7.48 -4.88 -16.71
C GLU A 358 -6.36 -3.85 -16.64
N GLY A 359 -6.69 -2.68 -16.08
CA GLY A 359 -5.71 -1.65 -15.83
C GLY A 359 -4.93 -1.89 -14.53
N LYS A 360 -4.25 -0.83 -14.08
CA LYS A 360 -3.30 -0.88 -12.96
C LYS A 360 -3.63 0.13 -11.87
N ALA A 361 -4.88 0.61 -11.83
CA ALA A 361 -5.32 1.49 -10.74
C ALA A 361 -5.04 0.87 -9.37
N PRO A 362 -4.47 1.62 -8.42
CA PRO A 362 -4.33 1.14 -7.05
C PRO A 362 -5.71 1.03 -6.40
N ASN A 363 -5.81 0.30 -5.30
CA ASN A 363 -7.03 0.30 -4.52
C ASN A 363 -7.28 1.68 -3.92
N PRO A 364 -8.52 2.20 -3.95
CA PRO A 364 -8.81 3.46 -3.28
C PRO A 364 -8.59 3.32 -1.78
N PRO A 365 -8.12 4.38 -1.09
CA PRO A 365 -8.02 4.37 0.35
C PRO A 365 -9.43 4.17 0.93
N VAL A 366 -9.66 2.98 1.49
CA VAL A 366 -10.94 2.62 2.04
C VAL A 366 -10.92 2.93 3.53
N ALA A 367 -11.90 3.70 4.02
CA ALA A 367 -11.99 4.01 5.44
C ALA A 367 -12.04 2.72 6.25
N ALA A 368 -11.19 2.62 7.28
CA ALA A 368 -11.23 1.53 8.22
C ALA A 368 -12.61 1.49 8.89
N ILE A 369 -13.19 0.31 9.00
CA ILE A 369 -14.38 0.12 9.84
C ILE A 369 -13.90 0.14 11.29
N PRO A 370 -14.54 0.89 12.20
CA PRO A 370 -14.25 0.79 13.62
C PRO A 370 -14.62 -0.62 14.09
N VAL A 371 -13.60 -1.47 14.19
CA VAL A 371 -13.68 -2.78 14.82
C VAL A 371 -13.06 -2.63 16.21
N ALA A 372 -13.69 -3.18 17.25
CA ALA A 372 -13.12 -3.09 18.58
C ALA A 372 -11.74 -3.78 18.61
N PRO A 373 -10.72 -3.16 19.22
CA PRO A 373 -9.41 -3.79 19.41
C PRO A 373 -9.50 -5.24 19.91
N GLY A 374 -8.76 -6.14 19.26
CA GLY A 374 -8.74 -7.56 19.61
C GLY A 374 -10.00 -8.35 19.25
N SER A 375 -10.93 -7.78 18.47
CA SER A 375 -12.07 -8.54 17.95
C SER A 375 -11.60 -9.70 17.09
N VAL A 376 -12.07 -10.90 17.38
CA VAL A 376 -11.79 -12.10 16.59
C VAL A 376 -12.99 -12.41 15.70
N PHE A 377 -12.71 -12.72 14.44
CA PHE A 377 -13.69 -13.24 13.49
C PHE A 377 -13.31 -14.67 13.10
N ASP A 378 -14.07 -15.65 13.61
CA ASP A 378 -13.79 -17.06 13.37
C ASP A 378 -14.21 -17.51 11.97
N ILE A 379 -13.25 -18.08 11.23
CA ILE A 379 -13.49 -18.76 9.94
C ILE A 379 -13.72 -20.25 10.19
N PHE A 380 -12.90 -20.88 11.03
CA PHE A 380 -13.09 -22.25 11.47
C PHE A 380 -12.52 -22.42 12.89
N SER A 381 -13.33 -23.02 13.75
CA SER A 381 -12.98 -23.43 15.11
C SER A 381 -13.76 -24.72 15.46
N ASP A 382 -13.80 -25.08 16.74
CA ASP A 382 -14.63 -26.17 17.30
C ASP A 382 -16.14 -26.10 16.99
N ALA A 383 -16.62 -25.04 16.34
CA ALA A 383 -18.02 -24.84 15.98
C ALA A 383 -18.22 -24.57 14.48
N ASP A 384 -19.38 -24.96 13.95
CA ASP A 384 -19.80 -24.64 12.59
C ASP A 384 -19.88 -23.12 12.39
N THR A 385 -19.21 -22.62 11.35
CA THR A 385 -19.28 -21.24 10.87
C THR A 385 -19.99 -21.19 9.51
N ASP A 386 -20.16 -19.98 8.95
CA ASP A 386 -20.69 -19.80 7.59
C ASP A 386 -19.66 -20.16 6.48
N PHE A 387 -18.41 -20.45 6.85
CA PHE A 387 -17.35 -20.82 5.92
C PHE A 387 -17.24 -22.34 5.79
N LEU A 388 -17.30 -22.81 4.55
CA LEU A 388 -17.21 -24.24 4.24
C LEU A 388 -15.78 -24.60 3.87
N ALA A 389 -15.26 -25.64 4.50
CA ALA A 389 -14.03 -26.29 4.05
C ALA A 389 -14.28 -26.99 2.71
N GLY A 390 -13.49 -26.66 1.70
CA GLY A 390 -13.59 -27.19 0.34
C GLY A 390 -12.23 -27.35 -0.32
N HIS A 391 -12.25 -27.77 -1.58
CA HIS A 391 -11.03 -27.88 -2.38
C HIS A 391 -11.28 -27.55 -3.85
N TYR A 392 -10.21 -27.19 -4.54
CA TYR A 392 -10.13 -27.19 -5.99
C TYR A 392 -9.06 -28.19 -6.41
N ALA A 393 -9.32 -28.97 -7.46
CA ALA A 393 -8.34 -29.87 -8.05
C ALA A 393 -8.48 -29.84 -9.57
N ALA A 394 -7.39 -29.55 -10.29
CA ALA A 394 -7.38 -29.65 -11.75
C ALA A 394 -7.50 -31.12 -12.20
N ASN A 395 -6.93 -32.02 -11.41
CA ASN A 395 -7.06 -33.47 -11.54
C ASN A 395 -7.03 -34.13 -10.15
N GLY A 396 -7.67 -35.30 -9.97
CA GLY A 396 -7.71 -35.99 -8.67
C GLY A 396 -8.67 -35.37 -7.65
N GLU A 397 -8.36 -35.50 -6.35
CA GLU A 397 -9.24 -35.05 -5.25
C GLU A 397 -8.42 -34.73 -3.98
N VAL A 398 -8.90 -33.76 -3.19
CA VAL A 398 -8.47 -33.56 -1.79
C VAL A 398 -9.58 -34.09 -0.89
N VAL A 399 -9.26 -35.06 -0.04
CA VAL A 399 -10.21 -35.62 0.93
C VAL A 399 -10.20 -34.74 2.17
N ILE A 400 -11.37 -34.24 2.56
CA ILE A 400 -11.55 -33.37 3.73
C ILE A 400 -12.35 -34.11 4.79
N GLU A 401 -11.78 -34.22 5.99
CA GLU A 401 -12.39 -34.91 7.14
C GLU A 401 -12.42 -33.99 8.35
N GLU A 402 -13.43 -34.14 9.19
CA GLU A 402 -13.49 -33.50 10.51
C GLU A 402 -13.12 -34.53 11.56
N LEU A 403 -12.16 -34.20 12.43
CA LEU A 403 -11.61 -35.11 13.42
C LEU A 403 -11.57 -34.43 14.79
N ASP A 404 -12.03 -35.12 15.83
CA ASP A 404 -11.81 -34.73 17.22
C ASP A 404 -10.45 -35.29 17.67
N VAL A 405 -9.46 -34.43 17.80
CA VAL A 405 -8.09 -34.77 18.25
C VAL A 405 -7.91 -34.54 19.76
N GLY A 406 -8.89 -33.90 20.42
CA GLY A 406 -8.87 -33.55 21.84
C GLY A 406 -7.72 -32.61 22.22
N GLY A 407 -7.55 -32.38 23.53
CA GLY A 407 -6.56 -31.41 24.02
C GLY A 407 -6.96 -29.98 23.71
N ASP A 408 -5.98 -29.13 23.41
CA ASP A 408 -6.19 -27.69 23.20
C ASP A 408 -6.73 -27.33 21.79
N HIS A 409 -6.82 -28.32 20.88
CA HIS A 409 -7.24 -28.14 19.47
C HIS A 409 -8.54 -28.87 19.08
N GLY A 410 -9.25 -29.46 20.06
CA GLY A 410 -10.60 -30.01 19.88
C GLY A 410 -10.88 -30.70 18.53
N ILE A 411 -11.73 -30.05 17.72
CA ILE A 411 -12.17 -30.47 16.39
C ILE A 411 -11.34 -29.77 15.30
N VAL A 412 -10.72 -30.55 14.42
CA VAL A 412 -9.86 -30.05 13.32
C VAL A 412 -10.40 -30.44 11.95
N LYS A 413 -10.06 -29.67 10.91
CA LYS A 413 -10.25 -30.07 9.50
C LYS A 413 -8.97 -30.69 8.95
N GLN A 414 -9.01 -31.98 8.62
CA GLN A 414 -7.93 -32.68 7.95
C GLN A 414 -8.10 -32.63 6.43
N PHE A 415 -7.05 -32.25 5.72
CA PHE A 415 -6.97 -32.25 4.27
C PHE A 415 -5.92 -33.26 3.81
N THR A 416 -6.33 -34.21 2.97
CA THR A 416 -5.45 -35.22 2.35
C THR A 416 -5.38 -35.00 0.86
N PHE A 417 -4.23 -34.54 0.37
CA PHE A 417 -3.99 -34.26 -1.04
C PHE A 417 -3.65 -35.56 -1.79
N ASN A 418 -4.53 -36.02 -2.68
CA ASN A 418 -4.29 -37.22 -3.51
C ASN A 418 -3.96 -36.85 -4.97
N THR A 419 -3.38 -35.67 -5.18
CA THR A 419 -3.05 -35.09 -6.48
C THR A 419 -1.98 -34.02 -6.31
N ASP A 420 -1.30 -33.68 -7.40
CA ASP A 420 -0.25 -32.66 -7.50
C ASP A 420 -0.75 -31.31 -8.04
N GLU A 421 -2.05 -31.17 -8.31
CA GLU A 421 -2.65 -29.94 -8.83
C GLU A 421 -3.95 -29.58 -8.08
N ALA A 422 -3.84 -29.33 -6.77
CA ALA A 422 -4.97 -28.97 -5.93
C ALA A 422 -4.64 -27.98 -4.81
N LEU A 423 -5.68 -27.40 -4.22
CA LEU A 423 -5.63 -26.57 -3.02
C LEU A 423 -6.83 -26.87 -2.11
N GLY A 424 -6.64 -26.70 -0.80
CA GLY A 424 -7.72 -26.66 0.19
C GLY A 424 -8.12 -25.22 0.50
N TYR A 425 -9.36 -24.97 0.91
CA TYR A 425 -9.82 -23.64 1.30
C TYR A 425 -10.94 -23.64 2.32
N PHE A 426 -11.19 -22.47 2.92
CA PHE A 426 -12.42 -22.09 3.61
C PHE A 426 -13.12 -20.99 2.81
N GLN A 427 -14.36 -21.21 2.41
CA GLN A 427 -15.07 -20.28 1.51
C GLN A 427 -16.54 -20.11 1.92
N LEU A 428 -17.05 -18.88 1.75
CA LEU A 428 -18.47 -18.58 1.89
C LEU A 428 -19.31 -19.20 0.75
N ALA A 429 -20.62 -19.37 1.00
CA ALA A 429 -21.54 -19.74 -0.06
C ALA A 429 -21.47 -18.76 -1.26
N PRO A 430 -21.60 -19.24 -2.52
CA PRO A 430 -21.50 -18.39 -3.70
C PRO A 430 -22.41 -17.15 -3.64
N GLY A 431 -21.81 -15.98 -3.90
CA GLY A 431 -22.49 -14.68 -3.85
C GLY A 431 -22.43 -13.96 -2.50
N ASN A 432 -21.87 -14.60 -1.47
CA ASN A 432 -21.60 -13.97 -0.18
C ASN A 432 -20.13 -13.52 -0.09
N VAL A 433 -19.91 -12.43 0.62
CA VAL A 433 -18.62 -11.78 0.86
C VAL A 433 -18.60 -11.24 2.29
N GLN A 434 -17.40 -11.10 2.86
CA GLN A 434 -17.16 -10.55 4.18
C GLN A 434 -16.18 -9.36 4.07
N ASP A 435 -16.45 -8.34 4.87
CA ASP A 435 -15.60 -7.16 4.98
C ASP A 435 -14.66 -7.34 6.18
N PHE A 436 -13.35 -7.34 5.91
CA PHE A 436 -12.30 -7.45 6.92
C PHE A 436 -11.52 -6.13 7.09
N ARG A 437 -12.08 -4.99 6.65
CA ARG A 437 -11.51 -3.68 7.00
C ARG A 437 -11.55 -3.48 8.51
N GLY A 438 -10.46 -2.95 9.08
CA GLY A 438 -10.28 -2.85 10.52
C GLY A 438 -9.71 -4.11 11.17
N TYR A 439 -9.48 -5.17 10.37
CA TYR A 439 -8.73 -6.34 10.78
C TYR A 439 -7.27 -6.32 10.31
N ALA A 440 -6.40 -6.99 11.07
CA ALA A 440 -4.95 -6.91 10.95
C ALA A 440 -4.32 -8.21 10.50
N THR A 441 -4.71 -9.35 11.08
CA THR A 441 -4.03 -10.63 10.84
C THR A 441 -5.01 -11.73 10.43
N LEU A 442 -4.55 -12.59 9.52
CA LEU A 442 -5.07 -13.95 9.32
C LEU A 442 -4.25 -14.90 10.18
N GLU A 443 -4.93 -15.58 11.11
CA GLU A 443 -4.32 -16.53 12.02
C GLU A 443 -4.87 -17.93 11.80
N PHE A 444 -4.02 -18.94 11.90
CA PHE A 444 -4.41 -20.34 11.87
C PHE A 444 -3.34 -21.25 12.47
N ASP A 445 -3.77 -22.39 12.99
CA ASP A 445 -2.91 -23.47 13.43
C ASP A 445 -2.91 -24.59 12.39
N ILE A 446 -1.74 -25.16 12.13
CA ILE A 446 -1.59 -26.30 11.22
C ILE A 446 -0.71 -27.40 11.82
N PHE A 447 -1.13 -28.65 11.62
CA PHE A 447 -0.38 -29.84 11.99
C PHE A 447 -0.18 -30.73 10.77
N VAL A 448 1.07 -30.91 10.35
CA VAL A 448 1.41 -31.80 9.24
C VAL A 448 1.47 -33.24 9.73
N VAL A 449 0.47 -34.04 9.36
CA VAL A 449 0.38 -35.47 9.68
C VAL A 449 1.36 -36.27 8.83
N ASN A 450 1.41 -35.95 7.53
CA ASN A 450 2.33 -36.58 6.58
C ASN A 450 2.91 -35.53 5.64
N ASP A 451 4.22 -35.36 5.70
CA ASP A 451 4.96 -34.55 4.75
C ASP A 451 5.29 -35.40 3.51
N ASN A 452 5.02 -34.85 2.33
CA ASN A 452 5.35 -35.49 1.05
C ASN A 452 6.74 -35.07 0.53
N GLY A 453 7.43 -34.17 1.24
CA GLY A 453 8.73 -33.62 0.83
C GLY A 453 8.61 -32.46 -0.16
N ALA A 454 7.49 -31.75 -0.16
CA ALA A 454 7.40 -30.44 -0.81
C ALA A 454 8.34 -29.43 -0.13
N ASP A 455 8.99 -28.58 -0.91
CA ASP A 455 9.97 -27.62 -0.39
C ASP A 455 9.30 -26.36 0.18
N GLY A 456 8.08 -26.03 -0.25
CA GLY A 456 7.38 -24.82 0.15
C GLY A 456 5.90 -25.04 0.47
N PHE A 457 5.31 -24.00 1.06
CA PHE A 457 3.90 -23.96 1.43
C PHE A 457 3.33 -22.59 1.08
N VAL A 458 2.18 -22.58 0.43
CA VAL A 458 1.54 -21.37 -0.11
C VAL A 458 0.18 -21.22 0.54
N ILE A 459 -0.16 -19.99 0.89
CA ILE A 459 -1.50 -19.58 1.26
C ILE A 459 -2.02 -18.48 0.32
N LYS A 460 -3.34 -18.32 0.29
CA LYS A 460 -4.05 -17.29 -0.48
C LYS A 460 -5.28 -16.77 0.25
N MET A 461 -5.67 -15.56 -0.09
CA MET A 461 -6.96 -14.96 0.24
C MET A 461 -7.63 -14.46 -1.06
N ASP A 462 -8.92 -14.71 -1.26
CA ASP A 462 -9.65 -14.28 -2.48
C ASP A 462 -10.90 -13.46 -2.16
N CYS A 463 -11.25 -12.53 -3.06
CA CYS A 463 -12.39 -11.62 -2.94
C CYS A 463 -13.37 -11.66 -4.14
N VAL A 464 -13.47 -12.84 -4.76
CA VAL A 464 -14.12 -13.17 -6.04
C VAL A 464 -13.23 -12.88 -7.25
N HIS A 465 -12.91 -13.92 -8.03
CA HIS A 465 -12.05 -13.84 -9.20
C HIS A 465 -12.41 -12.67 -10.15
N PRO A 466 -11.43 -11.89 -10.63
CA PRO A 466 -9.97 -12.12 -10.54
C PRO A 466 -9.29 -11.64 -9.26
N CYS A 467 -10.03 -11.13 -8.27
CA CYS A 467 -9.45 -10.62 -7.03
C CYS A 467 -8.86 -11.73 -6.15
N SER A 468 -7.55 -11.66 -5.87
CA SER A 468 -6.79 -12.62 -5.07
C SER A 468 -5.58 -11.94 -4.42
N SER A 469 -5.06 -12.47 -3.32
CA SER A 469 -3.74 -12.12 -2.78
C SER A 469 -2.60 -12.56 -3.71
N GLY A 470 -2.89 -13.44 -4.68
CA GLY A 470 -1.85 -14.23 -5.34
C GLY A 470 -1.27 -15.28 -4.39
N ASP A 471 -0.21 -15.95 -4.85
CA ASP A 471 0.52 -16.96 -4.07
C ASP A 471 1.37 -16.25 -3.00
N TYR A 472 0.99 -16.41 -1.72
CA TYR A 472 1.80 -15.92 -0.60
C TYR A 472 2.53 -17.11 0.04
N SER A 473 3.85 -17.14 -0.12
CA SER A 473 4.68 -18.24 0.41
C SER A 473 4.96 -18.02 1.90
N ILE A 474 4.83 -19.09 2.69
CA ILE A 474 5.19 -19.11 4.10
C ILE A 474 6.14 -20.25 4.40
N ASP A 475 6.84 -20.17 5.53
CA ASP A 475 7.68 -21.26 6.02
C ASP A 475 6.86 -22.54 6.13
N LYS A 476 7.43 -23.65 5.64
CA LYS A 476 6.71 -24.92 5.63
C LYS A 476 6.59 -25.48 7.05
N PRO A 477 5.38 -25.86 7.50
CA PRO A 477 5.20 -26.43 8.83
C PRO A 477 5.92 -27.78 8.97
N ALA A 478 6.51 -28.00 10.15
CA ALA A 478 7.24 -29.22 10.47
C ALA A 478 6.29 -30.40 10.67
N GLN A 479 6.68 -31.59 10.19
CA GLN A 479 5.88 -32.80 10.39
C GLN A 479 5.77 -33.16 11.88
N GLY A 480 4.54 -33.42 12.33
CA GLY A 480 4.27 -33.90 13.68
C GLY A 480 4.30 -32.82 14.77
N VAL A 481 4.31 -31.53 14.38
CA VAL A 481 4.32 -30.40 15.30
C VAL A 481 3.18 -29.45 14.91
N TRP A 482 2.47 -28.93 15.91
CA TRP A 482 1.51 -27.84 15.69
C TRP A 482 2.29 -26.55 15.48
N THR A 483 1.98 -25.84 14.41
CA THR A 483 2.60 -24.56 14.05
C THR A 483 1.50 -23.53 13.88
N SER A 484 1.63 -22.41 14.58
CA SER A 484 0.73 -21.27 14.48
C SER A 484 1.31 -20.25 13.52
N TYR A 485 0.48 -19.72 12.64
CA TYR A 485 0.82 -18.62 11.75
C TYR A 485 -0.05 -17.41 12.06
N SER A 486 0.54 -16.23 11.99
CA SER A 486 -0.16 -14.95 12.01
C SER A 486 0.40 -14.11 10.87
N ILE A 487 -0.45 -13.83 9.88
CA ILE A 487 -0.07 -13.22 8.61
C ILE A 487 -0.77 -11.89 8.51
N LEU A 488 -0.02 -10.81 8.31
CA LEU A 488 -0.61 -9.49 8.15
C LEU A 488 -1.45 -9.44 6.87
N LEU A 489 -2.68 -8.96 7.00
CA LEU A 489 -3.55 -8.75 5.85
C LEU A 489 -2.97 -7.70 4.89
N SER A 490 -2.17 -6.74 5.40
CA SER A 490 -1.41 -5.79 4.57
C SER A 490 -0.42 -6.50 3.64
N ASP A 491 0.23 -7.57 4.10
CA ASP A 491 1.22 -8.29 3.29
C ASP A 491 0.55 -9.10 2.19
N LEU A 492 -0.64 -9.66 2.48
CA LEU A 492 -1.48 -10.31 1.48
C LEU A 492 -2.02 -9.33 0.44
N VAL A 493 -2.28 -8.08 0.82
CA VAL A 493 -2.65 -7.02 -0.12
C VAL A 493 -1.43 -6.60 -0.96
N ALA A 494 -0.27 -6.39 -0.34
CA ALA A 494 0.94 -5.96 -1.04
C ALA A 494 1.46 -7.01 -2.04
N SER A 495 1.47 -8.29 -1.65
CA SER A 495 1.86 -9.40 -2.54
C SER A 495 0.98 -9.56 -3.77
N SER A 496 -0.25 -9.02 -3.73
CA SER A 496 -1.23 -9.13 -4.81
C SER A 496 -1.03 -8.13 -5.96
N GLY A 497 -0.10 -7.18 -5.83
CA GLY A 497 -0.01 -6.03 -6.74
C GLY A 497 -1.31 -5.22 -6.75
N ASP A 498 -1.88 -5.00 -5.55
CA ASP A 498 -3.16 -4.33 -5.28
C ASP A 498 -4.44 -5.01 -5.78
N THR A 499 -4.40 -6.26 -6.26
CA THR A 499 -5.62 -6.91 -6.76
C THR A 499 -6.60 -7.37 -5.67
N LEU A 500 -6.13 -7.58 -4.44
CA LEU A 500 -6.96 -8.01 -3.30
C LEU A 500 -7.77 -6.86 -2.69
N GLU A 501 -9.10 -6.99 -2.60
CA GLU A 501 -9.99 -6.05 -1.90
C GLU A 501 -10.49 -6.64 -0.58
N ILE A 502 -9.92 -6.19 0.54
CA ILE A 502 -10.19 -6.71 1.89
C ILE A 502 -11.65 -6.49 2.35
N SER A 503 -12.40 -5.62 1.67
CA SER A 503 -13.80 -5.34 1.95
C SER A 503 -14.78 -6.36 1.35
N ASN A 504 -14.28 -7.31 0.55
CA ASN A 504 -15.10 -8.18 -0.29
C ASN A 504 -14.65 -9.66 -0.30
N ILE A 505 -14.02 -10.13 0.77
CA ILE A 505 -13.41 -11.45 0.84
C ILE A 505 -14.47 -12.57 0.82
N ASN A 506 -14.30 -13.56 -0.05
CA ASN A 506 -15.14 -14.77 -0.05
C ASN A 506 -14.38 -16.04 0.33
N THR A 507 -13.05 -16.06 0.13
CA THR A 507 -12.16 -17.16 0.50
C THR A 507 -11.05 -16.60 1.41
N PRO A 508 -11.26 -16.49 2.73
CA PRO A 508 -10.26 -15.92 3.66
C PRO A 508 -8.97 -16.72 3.77
N LEU A 509 -9.02 -18.04 3.53
CA LEU A 509 -7.84 -18.89 3.52
C LEU A 509 -7.99 -19.98 2.45
N ALA A 510 -7.07 -19.99 1.50
CA ALA A 510 -6.75 -21.12 0.64
C ALA A 510 -5.29 -21.53 0.91
N PHE A 511 -4.96 -22.80 0.79
CA PHE A 511 -3.59 -23.27 1.06
C PHE A 511 -3.23 -24.53 0.27
N PHE A 512 -1.94 -24.68 -0.01
CA PHE A 512 -1.38 -25.86 -0.65
C PHE A 512 0.15 -25.94 -0.46
N PRO A 513 0.72 -27.15 -0.37
CA PRO A 513 2.14 -27.36 -0.62
C PRO A 513 2.51 -26.95 -2.04
N THR A 514 3.80 -26.74 -2.33
CA THR A 514 4.32 -26.37 -3.66
C THR A 514 3.54 -27.00 -4.83
N TRP A 515 3.00 -26.17 -5.72
CA TRP A 515 2.21 -26.65 -6.87
C TRP A 515 3.01 -27.64 -7.72
N GLY A 516 2.38 -28.75 -8.12
CA GLY A 516 3.04 -29.86 -8.81
C GLY A 516 3.71 -30.88 -7.87
N ASN A 517 3.71 -30.66 -6.55
CA ASN A 517 4.26 -31.58 -5.55
C ASN A 517 3.40 -31.60 -4.28
N GLN A 518 2.18 -32.12 -4.39
CA GLN A 518 1.19 -32.09 -3.31
C GLN A 518 0.68 -33.48 -2.96
N ASN A 519 0.81 -34.44 -3.87
CA ASN A 519 0.28 -35.77 -3.71
C ASN A 519 0.94 -36.47 -2.51
N GLY A 520 0.10 -36.94 -1.58
CA GLY A 520 0.50 -37.58 -0.33
C GLY A 520 0.64 -36.63 0.85
N PHE A 521 0.53 -35.31 0.67
CA PHE A 521 0.56 -34.37 1.79
C PHE A 521 -0.73 -34.46 2.63
N VAL A 522 -0.59 -34.50 3.95
CA VAL A 522 -1.72 -34.53 4.89
C VAL A 522 -1.50 -33.52 6.00
N ALA A 523 -2.43 -32.59 6.15
CA ALA A 523 -2.40 -31.59 7.22
C ALA A 523 -3.77 -31.43 7.89
N GLN A 524 -3.75 -31.02 9.15
CA GLN A 524 -4.91 -30.67 9.95
C GLN A 524 -4.86 -29.17 10.24
N LEU A 525 -5.98 -28.47 10.08
CA LEU A 525 -6.11 -27.04 10.41
C LEU A 525 -7.12 -26.84 11.53
N ASP A 526 -6.81 -25.85 12.37
CA ASP A 526 -7.65 -25.38 13.47
C ASP A 526 -7.43 -23.87 13.71
N ASN A 527 -8.29 -23.24 14.51
CA ASN A 527 -8.20 -21.83 14.92
C ASN A 527 -8.01 -20.85 13.74
N VAL A 528 -8.69 -21.11 12.61
CA VAL A 528 -8.62 -20.22 11.45
C VAL A 528 -9.48 -19.01 11.74
N ARG A 529 -8.87 -17.83 11.84
CA ARG A 529 -9.54 -16.61 12.27
C ARG A 529 -8.90 -15.37 11.67
N ILE A 530 -9.69 -14.30 11.60
CA ILE A 530 -9.24 -12.97 11.23
C ILE A 530 -9.31 -12.10 12.48
N VAL A 531 -8.20 -11.48 12.89
CA VAL A 531 -8.11 -10.74 14.16
C VAL A 531 -7.97 -9.25 13.91
N ALA A 532 -8.78 -8.47 14.63
CA ALA A 532 -8.75 -7.03 14.57
C ALA A 532 -7.38 -6.51 14.99
N ALA A 533 -6.95 -5.37 14.47
CA ALA A 533 -5.87 -4.65 15.12
C ALA A 533 -6.31 -4.40 16.56
N GLY A 534 -5.72 -5.10 17.52
CA GLY A 534 -5.64 -4.59 18.87
C GLY A 534 -4.95 -3.22 18.79
N ASN A 535 -5.26 -2.26 19.67
CA ASN A 535 -4.19 -1.97 20.62
C ASN A 535 -3.54 -3.30 21.00
N ASN A 536 -2.34 -3.56 20.46
CA ASN A 536 -1.57 -4.77 20.67
C ASN A 536 -1.33 -4.93 22.17
N ASN A 537 -2.31 -5.52 22.85
CA ASN A 537 -2.33 -5.84 24.26
C ASN A 537 -2.72 -7.32 24.32
N GLY A 538 -1.71 -8.16 24.57
CA GLY A 538 -1.85 -9.55 24.97
C GLY A 538 -2.28 -10.55 23.88
N ASN A 539 -1.32 -11.08 23.12
CA ASN A 539 -0.88 -12.50 23.22
C ASN A 539 0.06 -12.98 22.10
N THR A 540 0.69 -12.11 21.31
CA THR A 540 1.76 -12.57 20.40
C THR A 540 2.87 -11.53 20.32
N GLN A 541 4.05 -11.96 20.77
CA GLN A 541 5.30 -11.22 20.66
C GLN A 541 5.53 -10.88 19.18
N VAL A 542 5.39 -9.61 18.78
CA VAL A 542 5.82 -9.17 17.44
C VAL A 542 7.34 -9.06 17.48
N VAL A 543 8.01 -10.14 17.06
CA VAL A 543 9.46 -10.17 16.85
C VAL A 543 9.69 -10.04 15.35
N ALA A 544 10.17 -8.89 14.89
CA ALA A 544 10.71 -8.77 13.54
C ALA A 544 12.20 -9.11 13.59
N ASN A 545 12.53 -10.37 13.35
CA ASN A 545 13.91 -10.83 13.27
C ASN A 545 14.56 -10.28 12.00
N LEU A 546 15.72 -9.62 12.14
CA LEU A 546 16.54 -9.10 11.03
C LEU A 546 17.68 -10.07 10.69
N TYR A 547 18.24 -10.75 11.71
CA TYR A 547 19.25 -11.78 11.56
C TYR A 547 19.21 -12.76 12.75
N ASP A 548 19.08 -14.04 12.44
CA ASP A 548 19.28 -15.18 13.35
C ASP A 548 19.79 -16.37 12.53
N ASP A 549 21.03 -16.82 12.77
CA ASP A 549 21.78 -17.84 12.02
C ASP A 549 21.90 -17.64 10.47
N ALA A 550 21.08 -16.75 9.92
CA ALA A 550 20.92 -16.29 8.55
C ALA A 550 20.09 -14.98 8.54
N VAL A 551 20.13 -14.25 7.44
CA VAL A 551 19.22 -13.11 7.18
C VAL A 551 17.81 -13.58 6.85
N ILE A 552 16.81 -12.77 7.17
CA ILE A 552 15.39 -13.05 6.92
C ILE A 552 14.86 -12.09 5.84
N GLY A 553 14.06 -12.62 4.90
CA GLY A 553 13.49 -11.84 3.80
C GLY A 553 14.53 -11.37 2.78
N ASP A 554 14.34 -10.16 2.24
CA ASP A 554 15.20 -9.56 1.21
C ASP A 554 16.39 -8.76 1.78
N ILE A 555 16.70 -8.93 3.06
CA ILE A 555 17.82 -8.24 3.72
C ILE A 555 19.16 -8.79 3.19
N VAL A 556 20.07 -7.89 2.80
CA VAL A 556 21.44 -8.25 2.38
C VAL A 556 22.49 -7.55 3.21
N PHE A 557 23.68 -8.16 3.33
CA PHE A 557 24.81 -7.54 4.01
C PHE A 557 25.53 -6.55 3.09
N ASN A 558 25.72 -5.33 3.58
CA ASN A 558 26.40 -4.29 2.82
C ASN A 558 27.31 -3.45 3.72
N SER A 559 28.14 -2.61 3.12
CA SER A 559 29.09 -1.79 3.87
C SER A 559 29.47 -0.52 3.10
N TYR A 560 29.58 0.60 3.82
CA TYR A 560 30.30 1.76 3.31
C TYR A 560 31.78 1.56 3.61
N ASN A 561 32.56 1.18 2.60
CA ASN A 561 33.94 0.74 2.80
C ASN A 561 34.95 1.42 1.84
N PRO A 562 35.06 2.76 1.85
CA PRO A 562 35.85 3.52 0.88
C PRO A 562 37.34 3.19 0.91
N ASP A 563 37.86 2.83 2.09
CA ASP A 563 39.28 2.56 2.32
C ASP A 563 39.59 1.07 2.52
N SER A 564 38.61 0.18 2.30
CA SER A 564 38.75 -1.28 2.49
C SER A 564 39.15 -1.69 3.91
N PHE A 565 38.71 -0.93 4.93
CA PHE A 565 39.00 -1.21 6.34
C PHE A 565 37.99 -2.12 7.03
N VAL A 566 36.81 -2.31 6.44
CA VAL A 566 35.73 -3.12 7.02
C VAL A 566 35.66 -4.47 6.30
N THR A 567 35.59 -5.56 7.04
CA THR A 567 35.24 -6.89 6.52
C THR A 567 34.22 -7.54 7.43
N ALA A 568 33.17 -8.13 6.87
CA ALA A 568 32.16 -8.88 7.60
C ALA A 568 32.13 -10.32 7.08
N THR A 569 32.06 -11.28 7.99
CA THR A 569 31.99 -12.71 7.67
C THR A 569 31.11 -13.43 8.67
N GLU A 570 30.26 -14.33 8.19
CA GLU A 570 29.56 -15.27 9.07
C GLU A 570 30.55 -16.33 9.58
N VAL A 571 30.55 -16.54 10.89
CA VAL A 571 31.42 -17.51 11.57
C VAL A 571 30.57 -18.38 12.49
N ALA A 572 30.79 -19.69 12.45
CA ALA A 572 30.13 -20.61 13.37
C ALA A 572 30.70 -20.44 14.79
N GLU A 573 29.84 -20.15 15.76
CA GLU A 573 30.13 -20.00 17.18
C GLU A 573 29.52 -21.15 17.99
N THR A 574 30.28 -21.64 18.98
CA THR A 574 29.83 -22.81 19.75
C THR A 574 28.61 -22.45 20.59
N ASP A 575 27.56 -23.26 20.53
CA ASP A 575 26.29 -23.09 21.26
C ASP A 575 25.45 -21.85 20.85
N ARG A 576 25.79 -21.21 19.72
CA ARG A 576 25.06 -20.03 19.17
C ARG A 576 24.77 -20.06 17.67
N GLY A 577 25.31 -21.04 16.94
CA GLY A 577 25.08 -21.13 15.49
C GLY A 577 25.99 -20.17 14.70
N ASN A 578 25.50 -19.52 13.66
CA ASN A 578 26.26 -18.57 12.85
C ASN A 578 26.11 -17.15 13.39
N VAL A 579 27.24 -16.48 13.61
CA VAL A 579 27.27 -15.08 14.04
C VAL A 579 28.01 -14.23 13.01
N ILE A 580 27.69 -12.94 12.92
CA ILE A 580 28.35 -12.01 12.00
C ILE A 580 29.57 -11.44 12.70
N GLU A 581 30.77 -11.80 12.28
CA GLU A 581 32.02 -11.17 12.74
C GLU A 581 32.40 -10.01 11.81
N ILE A 582 32.46 -8.80 12.38
CA ILE A 582 32.95 -7.60 11.70
C ILE A 582 34.32 -7.23 12.24
N VAL A 583 35.29 -7.13 11.32
CA VAL A 583 36.64 -6.64 11.57
C VAL A 583 36.81 -5.28 10.91
N LYS A 584 37.08 -4.26 11.72
CA LYS A 584 37.39 -2.90 11.30
C LYS A 584 38.82 -2.54 11.65
N THR A 585 39.62 -2.16 10.65
CA THR A 585 41.07 -1.94 10.79
C THR A 585 41.52 -0.48 10.64
N GLY A 586 40.59 0.46 10.51
CA GLY A 586 40.87 1.89 10.35
C GLY A 586 39.71 2.78 10.80
N ALA A 587 39.81 4.10 10.58
CA ALA A 587 38.90 5.09 11.16
C ALA A 587 37.61 5.35 10.34
N THR A 588 37.51 4.86 9.11
CA THR A 588 36.43 5.19 8.15
C THR A 588 35.67 3.95 7.73
N GLY A 589 34.36 4.09 7.50
CA GLY A 589 33.48 3.04 6.99
C GLY A 589 32.57 2.38 8.04
N ASN A 590 31.53 1.69 7.60
CA ASN A 590 30.57 1.01 8.45
C ASN A 590 30.09 -0.30 7.78
N TRP A 591 29.36 -1.11 8.54
CA TRP A 591 28.66 -2.30 8.03
C TRP A 591 27.20 -2.20 8.40
N TYR A 592 26.31 -2.69 7.54
CA TYR A 592 24.88 -2.61 7.77
C TYR A 592 24.10 -3.74 7.08
N LEU A 593 22.89 -3.96 7.61
CA LEU A 593 21.82 -4.69 6.94
C LEU A 593 21.14 -3.73 5.96
N ASP A 594 21.03 -4.13 4.70
CA ASP A 594 20.44 -3.36 3.60
C ASP A 594 19.10 -3.98 3.21
N SER A 595 18.07 -3.15 3.25
CA SER A 595 16.68 -3.49 2.92
C SER A 595 16.11 -2.56 1.85
N SER A 596 16.96 -1.91 1.05
CA SER A 596 16.54 -0.95 0.04
C SER A 596 15.56 -1.50 -1.02
N ALA A 597 15.48 -2.83 -1.17
CA ALA A 597 14.49 -3.50 -2.01
C ALA A 597 13.06 -3.47 -1.42
N ALA A 598 12.95 -3.42 -0.09
CA ALA A 598 11.70 -3.34 0.67
C ALA A 598 11.96 -2.62 2.02
N PRO A 599 12.02 -1.27 2.02
CA PRO A 599 12.34 -0.50 3.22
C PRO A 599 11.36 -0.76 4.36
N PHE A 600 11.85 -0.73 5.60
CA PHE A 600 11.03 -0.93 6.78
C PHE A 600 10.23 0.33 7.13
N ASP A 601 8.92 0.17 7.28
CA ASP A 601 8.09 1.10 8.05
C ASP A 601 8.08 0.65 9.52
N ILE A 602 8.86 1.34 10.34
CA ILE A 602 8.89 1.14 11.79
C ILE A 602 8.05 2.19 12.55
N SER A 603 7.32 3.06 11.85
CA SER A 603 6.48 4.10 12.47
C SER A 603 5.30 3.51 13.25
N GLY A 604 4.90 2.28 12.91
CA GLY A 604 3.85 1.52 13.59
C GLY A 604 4.30 0.74 14.84
N TYR A 605 5.60 0.71 15.16
CA TYR A 605 6.07 0.02 16.37
C TYR A 605 5.60 0.76 17.62
N ALA A 606 5.11 -0.02 18.60
CA ALA A 606 4.64 0.52 19.88
C ALA A 606 5.75 1.35 20.56
N VAL A 607 5.37 2.39 21.28
CA VAL A 607 6.35 3.14 22.06
C VAL A 607 6.83 2.26 23.20
N GLY A 608 8.16 2.17 23.35
CA GLY A 608 8.80 1.19 24.21
C GLY A 608 9.44 0.05 23.43
N SER A 609 9.17 -0.08 22.12
CA SER A 609 9.81 -1.11 21.29
C SER A 609 11.31 -0.91 21.23
N GLU A 610 12.05 -2.01 21.18
CA GLU A 610 13.49 -2.06 21.27
C GLU A 610 14.11 -2.69 20.02
N LEU A 611 15.21 -2.12 19.53
CA LEU A 611 16.18 -2.85 18.71
C LEU A 611 17.02 -3.70 19.67
N VAL A 612 16.93 -5.02 19.52
CA VAL A 612 17.60 -6.00 20.37
C VAL A 612 18.60 -6.80 19.55
N PHE A 613 19.80 -6.97 20.09
CA PHE A 613 20.83 -7.80 19.47
C PHE A 613 21.82 -8.29 20.51
N ASP A 614 22.39 -9.46 20.25
CA ASP A 614 23.52 -9.97 21.00
C ASP A 614 24.82 -9.44 20.41
N MET A 615 25.73 -8.97 21.26
CA MET A 615 27.01 -8.42 20.87
C MET A 615 28.16 -9.09 21.63
N TYR A 616 29.26 -9.39 20.93
CA TYR A 616 30.51 -9.85 21.53
C TYR A 616 31.68 -9.02 21.02
N VAL A 617 32.28 -8.21 21.88
CA VAL A 617 33.44 -7.39 21.50
C VAL A 617 34.71 -8.24 21.64
N VAL A 618 35.31 -8.59 20.50
CA VAL A 618 36.56 -9.37 20.43
C VAL A 618 37.76 -8.50 20.79
N SER A 619 37.81 -7.28 20.24
CA SER A 619 38.84 -6.29 20.55
C SER A 619 38.40 -4.88 20.17
N ALA A 620 38.83 -3.87 20.92
CA ALA A 620 38.63 -2.46 20.57
C ALA A 620 39.86 -1.64 20.99
N ASP A 621 40.29 -0.70 20.13
CA ASP A 621 41.33 0.25 20.48
C ASP A 621 40.85 1.22 21.58
N ALA A 622 41.79 1.77 22.35
CA ALA A 622 41.46 2.66 23.46
C ALA A 622 40.76 3.94 22.98
N GLY A 623 39.56 4.19 23.50
CA GLY A 623 38.75 5.38 23.16
C GLY A 623 37.91 5.25 21.89
N VAL A 624 37.79 4.04 21.32
CA VAL A 624 36.83 3.76 20.26
C VAL A 624 35.42 3.70 20.85
N GLU A 625 34.48 4.36 20.18
CA GLU A 625 33.04 4.33 20.43
C GLU A 625 32.37 3.52 19.32
N LEU A 626 31.27 2.82 19.64
CA LEU A 626 30.46 2.09 18.68
C LEU A 626 29.11 2.79 18.53
N TYR A 627 28.83 3.29 17.32
CA TYR A 627 27.51 3.83 16.98
C TYR A 627 26.66 2.71 16.38
N ILE A 628 25.42 2.62 16.84
CA ILE A 628 24.35 1.86 16.20
C ILE A 628 23.37 2.84 15.60
N LYS A 629 22.97 2.61 14.35
CA LYS A 629 22.19 3.57 13.58
C LYS A 629 21.02 2.95 12.86
N LEU A 630 20.00 3.79 12.63
CA LEU A 630 18.94 3.60 11.65
C LEU A 630 19.18 4.58 10.51
N ASP A 631 19.09 4.13 9.27
CA ASP A 631 19.37 4.94 8.09
C ASP A 631 18.20 4.83 7.11
N SER A 632 17.55 5.96 6.85
CA SER A 632 16.48 6.12 5.85
C SER A 632 16.99 6.83 4.58
N GLY A 633 18.30 6.75 4.33
CA GLY A 633 19.00 7.39 3.24
C GLY A 633 19.75 8.65 3.70
N TRP A 634 21.07 8.63 3.55
CA TRP A 634 21.94 9.75 3.92
C TRP A 634 21.48 11.11 3.35
N PRO A 635 21.36 12.19 4.15
CA PRO A 635 21.84 12.32 5.53
C PRO A 635 20.84 11.93 6.64
N ASN A 636 19.67 11.37 6.29
CA ASN A 636 18.60 11.02 7.23
C ASN A 636 18.95 9.74 7.99
N VAL A 637 19.71 9.93 9.07
CA VAL A 637 20.23 8.87 9.92
C VAL A 637 20.00 9.29 11.36
N SER A 638 19.69 8.33 12.21
CA SER A 638 19.66 8.50 13.65
C SER A 638 20.61 7.51 14.27
N ASP A 639 21.45 7.95 15.20
CA ASP A 639 22.50 7.11 15.79
C ASP A 639 22.60 7.24 17.30
N LEU A 640 23.06 6.16 17.95
CA LEU A 640 23.25 6.09 19.40
C LEU A 640 24.56 5.37 19.70
N ILE A 641 25.31 5.88 20.68
CA ILE A 641 26.51 5.21 21.18
C ILE A 641 26.09 4.09 22.15
N VAL A 642 26.55 2.88 21.88
CA VAL A 642 26.37 1.72 22.78
C VAL A 642 27.65 1.40 23.56
N ASP A 643 27.47 0.92 24.78
CA ASP A 643 28.58 0.50 25.63
C ASP A 643 29.27 -0.73 25.05
N SER A 644 30.52 -0.55 24.61
CA SER A 644 31.37 -1.60 24.07
C SER A 644 32.55 -1.96 24.99
N SER A 645 32.45 -1.65 26.29
CA SER A 645 33.56 -1.79 27.25
C SER A 645 33.81 -3.22 27.73
N MET A 646 32.81 -4.10 27.62
CA MET A 646 32.90 -5.51 27.99
C MET A 646 33.56 -6.32 26.88
N LEU A 647 34.84 -6.69 27.08
CA LEU A 647 35.62 -7.48 26.13
C LEU A 647 35.54 -8.98 26.45
N GLY A 648 35.28 -9.80 25.42
CA GLY A 648 35.39 -11.25 25.51
C GLY A 648 34.21 -11.97 26.15
N GLU A 649 33.05 -11.31 26.25
CA GLU A 649 31.79 -11.89 26.74
C GLU A 649 30.63 -11.45 25.84
N TRP A 650 29.61 -12.30 25.71
CA TRP A 650 28.37 -11.97 25.01
C TRP A 650 27.48 -11.12 25.92
N GLN A 651 26.88 -10.09 25.36
CA GLN A 651 25.90 -9.24 26.04
C GLN A 651 24.70 -9.01 25.12
N GLU A 652 23.49 -9.13 25.67
CA GLU A 652 22.29 -8.66 24.97
C GLU A 652 22.21 -7.14 25.14
N VAL A 653 22.05 -6.45 24.02
CA VAL A 653 21.91 -5.00 23.96
C VAL A 653 20.50 -4.70 23.51
N ARG A 654 19.84 -3.80 24.25
CA ARG A 654 18.47 -3.34 24.02
C ARG A 654 18.49 -1.84 23.86
N ILE A 655 18.05 -1.36 22.71
CA ILE A 655 18.00 0.07 22.38
C ILE A 655 16.54 0.45 22.12
N ASN A 656 15.99 1.32 22.95
CA ASN A 656 14.66 1.87 22.72
C ASN A 656 14.60 2.61 21.36
N LEU A 657 13.69 2.21 20.47
CA LEU A 657 13.59 2.72 19.11
C LEU A 657 13.25 4.21 19.07
N GLN A 658 12.40 4.69 19.96
CA GLN A 658 12.07 6.12 20.01
C GLN A 658 13.27 6.96 20.48
N THR A 659 14.06 6.45 21.43
CA THR A 659 15.31 7.11 21.83
C THR A 659 16.28 7.18 20.67
N LEU A 660 16.43 6.08 19.92
CA LEU A 660 17.31 6.02 18.76
C LEU A 660 16.83 7.01 17.68
N LEU A 661 15.57 6.96 17.27
CA LEU A 661 14.97 7.85 16.25
C LEU A 661 14.97 9.33 16.64
N ALA A 662 14.92 9.64 17.94
CA ALA A 662 14.93 11.01 18.42
C ALA A 662 16.34 11.64 18.43
N ASP A 663 17.40 10.84 18.28
CA ASP A 663 18.76 11.37 18.21
C ASP A 663 19.14 11.71 16.76
N GLU A 664 19.87 12.81 16.61
CA GLU A 664 20.27 13.33 15.30
C GLU A 664 21.50 12.60 14.75
N ASN A 665 21.70 12.63 13.44
CA ASN A 665 22.90 12.14 12.81
C ASN A 665 24.15 12.85 13.38
N ALA A 666 25.03 12.11 14.07
CA ALA A 666 26.25 12.66 14.69
C ALA A 666 27.21 13.35 13.69
N PHE A 667 27.06 13.07 12.40
CA PHE A 667 27.90 13.58 11.32
C PHE A 667 27.17 14.62 10.45
N SER A 668 25.86 14.85 10.68
CA SER A 668 25.04 15.84 9.97
C SER A 668 23.92 16.40 10.86
N ALA A 669 24.29 17.33 11.74
CA ALA A 669 23.36 17.94 12.71
C ALA A 669 22.06 18.46 12.08
N GLY A 670 20.93 18.18 12.73
CA GLY A 670 19.57 18.51 12.29
C GLY A 670 18.94 17.50 11.34
N SER A 671 19.59 16.35 11.07
CA SER A 671 19.04 15.25 10.26
C SER A 671 18.68 14.08 11.17
N PHE A 672 17.53 13.44 10.92
CA PHE A 672 17.01 12.29 11.67
C PHE A 672 16.60 11.20 10.68
N ALA A 673 16.57 9.95 11.12
CA ALA A 673 16.00 8.87 10.32
C ALA A 673 14.46 9.05 10.19
N ASP A 674 13.94 8.77 9.00
CA ASP A 674 12.51 8.69 8.73
C ASP A 674 12.00 7.30 9.09
N PRO A 675 11.19 7.15 10.15
CA PRO A 675 10.72 5.83 10.60
C PRO A 675 9.79 5.14 9.60
N THR A 676 9.26 5.85 8.59
CA THR A 676 8.38 5.24 7.57
C THR A 676 9.15 4.61 6.42
N ASN A 677 10.47 4.82 6.35
CA ASN A 677 11.27 4.42 5.19
C ASN A 677 12.73 4.08 5.57
N ILE A 678 12.91 3.19 6.53
CA ILE A 678 14.24 2.74 6.96
C ILE A 678 14.83 1.79 5.91
N VAL A 679 15.88 2.22 5.22
CA VAL A 679 16.55 1.42 4.18
C VAL A 679 17.68 0.57 4.73
N ASN A 680 18.34 1.00 5.80
CA ASN A 680 19.28 0.18 6.56
C ASN A 680 18.82 0.05 8.03
N PRO A 681 18.11 -1.03 8.40
CA PRO A 681 17.49 -1.22 9.72
C PRO A 681 18.47 -1.49 10.86
N PHE A 682 19.73 -1.81 10.52
CA PHE A 682 20.80 -1.95 11.50
C PHE A 682 22.12 -1.54 10.86
N VAL A 683 22.72 -0.47 11.37
CA VAL A 683 24.06 0.00 10.97
C VAL A 683 24.98 -0.03 12.17
N MET A 684 26.17 -0.62 12.03
CA MET A 684 27.24 -0.50 13.02
C MET A 684 28.38 0.37 12.49
N GLU A 685 28.82 1.35 13.28
CA GLU A 685 29.89 2.27 12.91
C GLU A 685 30.80 2.59 14.10
N PRO A 686 31.96 1.92 14.24
CA PRO A 686 32.92 2.17 15.28
C PRO A 686 33.84 3.32 14.85
N THR A 687 34.22 4.20 15.77
CA THR A 687 35.06 5.37 15.46
C THR A 687 36.54 5.03 15.17
N GLY A 688 36.92 3.76 15.31
CA GLY A 688 38.28 3.29 15.08
C GLY A 688 38.38 1.78 14.94
N VAL A 689 39.56 1.22 15.24
CA VAL A 689 39.84 -0.21 15.09
C VAL A 689 39.04 -1.01 16.11
N MET A 690 38.20 -1.92 15.63
CA MET A 690 37.36 -2.79 16.44
C MET A 690 37.12 -4.12 15.74
N THR A 691 37.00 -5.19 16.50
CA THR A 691 36.45 -6.47 16.05
C THR A 691 35.32 -6.84 16.98
N VAL A 692 34.13 -7.02 16.40
CA VAL A 692 32.88 -7.25 17.11
C VAL A 692 32.08 -8.32 16.38
N LYS A 693 31.32 -9.11 17.13
CA LYS A 693 30.38 -10.08 16.58
C LYS A 693 28.95 -9.69 16.97
N PHE A 694 28.00 -9.92 16.05
CA PHE A 694 26.58 -9.74 16.30
C PHE A 694 25.79 -11.02 16.01
N ASP A 695 24.71 -11.18 16.75
CA ASP A 695 23.79 -12.31 16.68
C ASP A 695 22.39 -11.86 17.15
N ASN A 696 21.34 -12.62 16.84
CA ASN A 696 19.96 -12.37 17.30
C ASN A 696 19.46 -10.91 17.09
N ILE A 697 19.72 -10.30 15.93
CA ILE A 697 19.34 -8.91 15.65
C ILE A 697 17.85 -8.86 15.29
N ARG A 698 17.06 -8.10 16.04
CA ARG A 698 15.59 -8.06 15.90
C ARG A 698 14.98 -6.79 16.47
N TYR A 699 13.77 -6.47 16.06
CA TYR A 699 12.91 -5.55 16.79
C TYR A 699 11.99 -6.32 17.72
N GLU A 700 11.93 -5.91 18.98
CA GLU A 700 10.99 -6.42 19.97
C GLU A 700 10.01 -5.31 20.35
N SER A 701 8.72 -5.63 20.38
CA SER A 701 7.76 -4.79 21.09
C SER A 701 8.01 -4.89 22.60
N PRO A 702 7.70 -3.85 23.41
CA PRO A 702 7.92 -3.89 24.85
C PRO A 702 7.19 -5.09 25.43
N ASP A 703 7.86 -5.79 26.35
CA ASP A 703 7.27 -6.90 27.10
C ASP A 703 6.09 -6.35 27.91
N ASP A 704 4.89 -6.93 27.75
CA ASP A 704 3.64 -6.54 28.41
C ASP A 704 3.66 -6.94 29.91
N SER A 705 4.83 -6.99 30.54
CA SER A 705 4.92 -7.02 31.99
C SER A 705 4.65 -5.61 32.50
N GLU A 706 3.36 -5.29 32.69
CA GLU A 706 2.94 -4.08 33.39
C GLU A 706 3.62 -4.08 34.78
N ASP A 707 4.63 -3.22 34.95
CA ASP A 707 5.17 -2.90 36.28
C ASP A 707 4.12 -2.01 36.97
N GLU A 708 3.10 -2.67 37.55
CA GLU A 708 2.05 -2.01 38.31
C GLU A 708 2.54 -1.72 39.74
N ILE A 709 2.38 -0.47 40.17
CA ILE A 709 2.51 -0.09 41.57
C ILE A 709 1.14 0.23 42.13
N ALA A 710 0.55 -0.74 42.82
CA ALA A 710 -0.67 -0.54 43.58
C ALA A 710 -0.45 0.49 44.69
N LEU A 711 -1.31 1.51 44.76
CA LEU A 711 -1.34 2.52 45.83
C LEU A 711 -2.42 2.17 46.87
N TYR A 712 -3.58 1.74 46.38
CA TYR A 712 -4.69 1.25 47.19
C TYR A 712 -5.49 0.20 46.43
N ASP A 713 -5.69 -0.94 47.08
CA ASP A 713 -6.68 -1.96 46.77
C ASP A 713 -7.47 -2.18 48.09
N ASP A 714 -7.98 -3.38 48.36
CA ASP A 714 -8.56 -3.82 49.63
C ASP A 714 -7.84 -3.33 50.92
N ALA A 715 -6.56 -2.93 50.80
CA ALA A 715 -5.82 -2.09 51.74
C ALA A 715 -4.81 -1.16 51.02
N VAL A 716 -4.29 -0.15 51.74
CA VAL A 716 -3.16 0.68 51.29
C VAL A 716 -1.87 -0.13 51.14
N THR A 717 -1.08 0.16 50.11
CA THR A 717 0.21 -0.50 49.85
C THR A 717 1.35 0.15 50.63
N GLY A 718 2.22 -0.69 51.21
CA GLY A 718 3.47 -0.24 51.85
C GLY A 718 3.23 0.66 53.07
N ASP A 719 3.91 1.81 53.10
CA ASP A 719 3.85 2.80 54.20
C ASP A 719 2.85 3.95 53.92
N LEU A 720 2.03 3.84 52.87
CA LEU A 720 1.00 4.84 52.54
C LEU A 720 -0.04 4.94 53.65
N ILE A 721 -0.48 6.17 53.95
CA ILE A 721 -1.56 6.42 54.90
C ILE A 721 -2.59 7.39 54.34
N PHE A 722 -3.84 7.25 54.81
CA PHE A 722 -4.90 8.20 54.50
C PHE A 722 -4.72 9.50 55.25
N ASN A 723 -4.80 10.61 54.54
CA ASN A 723 -4.72 11.93 55.13
C ASN A 723 -5.68 12.90 54.41
N SER A 724 -5.88 14.09 54.98
CA SER A 724 -6.78 15.08 54.41
C SER A 724 -6.40 16.50 54.83
N TYR A 725 -6.51 17.44 53.90
CA TYR A 725 -6.58 18.85 54.25
C TYR A 725 -8.04 19.18 54.59
N ASN A 726 -8.34 19.32 55.88
CA ASN A 726 -9.73 19.45 56.35
C ASN A 726 -9.91 20.59 57.37
N PRO A 727 -9.67 21.86 56.98
CA PRO A 727 -9.68 22.99 57.90
C PRO A 727 -11.07 23.26 58.52
N ASP A 728 -12.13 22.97 57.77
CA ASP A 728 -13.52 23.28 58.15
C ASP A 728 -14.31 22.03 58.58
N GLY A 729 -13.70 20.84 58.55
CA GLY A 729 -14.36 19.58 58.93
C GLY A 729 -15.38 19.07 57.92
N PHE A 730 -15.26 19.46 56.64
CA PHE A 730 -16.19 19.07 55.57
C PHE A 730 -15.84 17.75 54.87
N VAL A 731 -14.63 17.24 55.05
CA VAL A 731 -14.19 16.00 54.41
C VAL A 731 -14.21 14.86 55.42
N THR A 732 -14.86 13.75 55.07
CA THR A 732 -14.76 12.49 55.82
C THR A 732 -14.48 11.36 54.85
N ALA A 733 -13.50 10.53 55.16
CA ALA A 733 -13.16 9.33 54.40
C ALA A 733 -13.32 8.10 55.29
N THR A 734 -13.97 7.06 54.76
CA THR A 734 -14.22 5.80 55.45
C THR A 734 -14.02 4.65 54.49
N GLU A 735 -13.25 3.66 54.90
CA GLU A 735 -13.19 2.38 54.21
C GLU A 735 -14.45 1.57 54.53
N ILE A 736 -15.15 1.09 53.49
CA ILE A 736 -16.39 0.35 53.60
C ILE A 736 -16.33 -0.90 52.71
N ALA A 737 -16.97 -1.98 53.15
CA ALA A 737 -17.11 -3.19 52.32
C ALA A 737 -18.20 -2.99 51.25
N GLU A 738 -17.86 -3.25 50.00
CA GLU A 738 -18.72 -3.19 48.83
C GLU A 738 -18.91 -4.61 48.23
N ALA A 739 -20.12 -4.94 47.82
CA ALA A 739 -20.40 -6.26 47.25
C ALA A 739 -19.61 -6.47 45.96
N ASP A 740 -18.98 -7.65 45.85
CA ASP A 740 -18.20 -8.09 44.69
C ASP A 740 -16.95 -7.25 44.36
N ARG A 741 -16.52 -6.36 45.27
CA ARG A 741 -15.33 -5.49 45.13
C ARG A 741 -14.42 -5.41 46.36
N GLY A 742 -14.82 -5.97 47.49
CA GLY A 742 -13.99 -5.92 48.71
C GLY A 742 -14.12 -4.59 49.44
N ASN A 743 -13.02 -4.02 49.92
CA ASN A 743 -12.96 -2.77 50.64
C ASN A 743 -12.74 -1.59 49.68
N VAL A 744 -13.59 -0.57 49.77
CA VAL A 744 -13.47 0.65 48.97
C VAL A 744 -13.43 1.88 49.87
N ILE A 745 -12.85 2.97 49.38
CA ILE A 745 -12.76 4.24 50.13
C ILE A 745 -13.95 5.11 49.76
N GLU A 746 -14.90 5.28 50.67
CA GLU A 746 -15.96 6.28 50.52
C GLU A 746 -15.51 7.62 51.08
N ILE A 747 -15.56 8.66 50.24
CA ILE A 747 -15.25 10.04 50.60
C ILE A 747 -16.51 10.87 50.50
N VAL A 748 -16.92 11.48 51.62
CA VAL A 748 -18.03 12.40 51.72
C VAL A 748 -17.48 13.80 51.96
N LYS A 749 -17.81 14.73 51.06
CA LYS A 749 -17.47 16.14 51.16
C LYS A 749 -18.73 16.98 51.22
N THR A 750 -18.89 17.76 52.30
CA THR A 750 -20.13 18.52 52.58
C THR A 750 -20.00 20.04 52.43
N GLY A 751 -18.91 20.54 51.84
CA GLY A 751 -18.65 21.97 51.68
C GLY A 751 -17.54 22.25 50.66
N GLY A 752 -17.25 23.52 50.38
CA GLY A 752 -16.37 23.93 49.27
C GLY A 752 -14.86 23.91 49.55
N THR A 753 -14.41 23.51 50.74
CA THR A 753 -12.98 23.53 51.14
C THR A 753 -12.51 22.15 51.59
N GLY A 754 -11.24 21.85 51.33
CA GLY A 754 -10.57 20.62 51.77
C GLY A 754 -10.41 19.53 50.69
N ASN A 755 -9.53 18.59 50.91
CA ASN A 755 -9.28 17.46 50.01
C ASN A 755 -8.91 16.20 50.81
N TRP A 756 -8.87 15.06 50.12
CA TRP A 756 -8.38 13.80 50.68
C TRP A 756 -7.26 13.26 49.80
N TYR A 757 -6.28 12.59 50.41
CA TYR A 757 -5.13 12.07 49.67
C TYR A 757 -4.46 10.87 50.35
N LEU A 758 -3.73 10.11 49.54
CA LEU A 758 -2.71 9.15 49.99
C LEU A 758 -1.42 9.90 50.29
N ASP A 759 -0.83 9.69 51.46
CA ASP A 759 0.39 10.37 51.94
C ASP A 759 1.57 9.39 51.90
N SER A 760 2.59 9.74 51.11
CA SER A 760 3.85 9.00 50.96
C SER A 760 5.05 9.77 51.52
N SER A 761 4.86 10.80 52.35
CA SER A 761 5.94 11.68 52.82
C SER A 761 7.11 10.99 53.54
N VAL A 762 6.92 9.74 54.00
CA VAL A 762 7.98 8.89 54.58
C VAL A 762 8.89 8.28 53.52
N ALA A 763 8.35 7.99 52.33
CA ALA A 763 9.05 7.45 51.17
C ALA A 763 8.39 7.99 49.87
N PRO A 764 8.76 9.21 49.44
CA PRO A 764 8.18 9.82 48.25
C PRO A 764 8.42 8.98 46.99
N PHE A 765 7.48 9.04 46.05
CA PHE A 765 7.59 8.33 44.77
C PHE A 765 8.47 9.13 43.80
N ASP A 766 9.41 8.44 43.17
CA ASP A 766 10.11 8.91 41.98
C ASP A 766 9.46 8.24 40.76
N ILE A 767 8.68 9.03 40.03
CA ILE A 767 8.04 8.62 38.77
C ILE A 767 8.70 9.31 37.56
N SER A 768 9.88 9.90 37.73
CA SER A 768 10.57 10.60 36.64
C SER A 768 11.04 9.66 35.52
N GLY A 769 11.22 8.37 35.82
CA GLY A 769 11.54 7.33 34.86
C GLY A 769 10.32 6.66 34.22
N TYR A 770 9.10 7.12 34.51
CA TYR A 770 7.89 6.50 33.97
C TYR A 770 7.69 6.94 32.51
N GLY A 771 7.42 5.99 31.63
CA GLY A 771 7.29 6.22 30.20
C GLY A 771 6.13 7.15 29.84
N VAL A 772 6.13 7.65 28.60
CA VAL A 772 5.16 8.68 28.19
C VAL A 772 3.71 8.20 28.11
N PHE A 773 3.50 6.88 28.13
CA PHE A 773 2.18 6.24 28.18
C PHE A 773 1.79 5.76 29.57
N SER A 774 2.64 5.95 30.57
CA SER A 774 2.35 5.52 31.93
C SER A 774 1.10 6.22 32.49
N GLU A 775 0.31 5.48 33.25
CA GLU A 775 -1.04 5.89 33.66
C GLU A 775 -1.20 5.86 35.19
N LEU A 776 -1.98 6.80 35.71
CA LEU A 776 -2.67 6.65 36.99
C LEU A 776 -4.05 6.03 36.71
N VAL A 777 -4.29 4.84 37.24
CA VAL A 777 -5.52 4.08 37.03
C VAL A 777 -6.22 3.88 38.36
N PHE A 778 -7.55 4.08 38.37
CA PHE A 778 -8.39 3.82 39.54
C PHE A 778 -9.84 3.58 39.12
N ASP A 779 -10.55 2.81 39.93
CA ASP A 779 -11.99 2.67 39.83
C ASP A 779 -12.69 3.75 40.67
N MET A 780 -13.75 4.33 40.11
CA MET A 780 -14.53 5.40 40.74
C MET A 780 -16.03 5.09 40.70
N TYR A 781 -16.74 5.39 41.79
CA TYR A 781 -18.20 5.35 41.85
C TYR A 781 -18.74 6.64 42.45
N VAL A 782 -19.40 7.46 41.64
CA VAL A 782 -19.99 8.72 42.12
C VAL A 782 -21.36 8.44 42.72
N VAL A 783 -21.48 8.60 44.04
CA VAL A 783 -22.75 8.39 44.77
C VAL A 783 -23.67 9.61 44.60
N SER A 784 -23.11 10.81 44.73
CA SER A 784 -23.83 12.07 44.54
C SER A 784 -22.88 13.23 44.29
N ALA A 785 -23.27 14.18 43.46
CA ALA A 785 -22.56 15.45 43.26
C ALA A 785 -23.56 16.61 43.09
N ASP A 786 -23.27 17.76 43.69
CA ASP A 786 -24.04 18.98 43.43
C ASP A 786 -23.84 19.45 41.97
N ALA A 787 -24.83 20.14 41.42
CA ALA A 787 -24.75 20.61 40.03
C ALA A 787 -23.59 21.60 39.83
N GLY A 788 -22.72 21.29 38.86
CA GLY A 788 -21.55 22.12 38.52
C GLY A 788 -20.32 21.86 39.40
N VAL A 789 -20.31 20.79 40.19
CA VAL A 789 -19.10 20.35 40.91
C VAL A 789 -18.16 19.63 39.93
N GLU A 790 -16.94 20.14 39.82
CA GLU A 790 -15.81 19.49 39.17
C GLU A 790 -15.01 18.67 40.19
N LEU A 791 -14.45 17.55 39.76
CA LEU A 791 -13.57 16.67 40.54
C LEU A 791 -12.15 16.77 40.01
N TYR A 792 -11.24 17.32 40.82
CA TYR A 792 -9.81 17.32 40.50
C TYR A 792 -9.13 16.08 41.06
N ILE A 793 -8.32 15.43 40.22
CA ILE A 793 -7.34 14.43 40.61
C ILE A 793 -5.95 15.04 40.45
N LYS A 794 -5.10 14.90 41.47
CA LYS A 794 -3.82 15.61 41.52
C LYS A 794 -2.65 14.72 41.95
N LEU A 795 -1.47 15.13 41.49
CA LEU A 795 -0.17 14.73 42.03
C LEU A 795 0.41 15.91 42.81
N ASP A 796 0.92 15.65 44.01
CA ASP A 796 1.48 16.70 44.88
C ASP A 796 2.88 16.32 45.34
N SER A 797 3.87 17.13 44.97
CA SER A 797 5.27 17.01 45.41
C SER A 797 5.61 18.03 46.52
N GLY A 798 4.58 18.60 47.15
CA GLY A 798 4.63 19.61 48.19
C GLY A 798 4.11 20.97 47.71
N TRP A 799 2.99 21.43 48.30
CA TRP A 799 2.39 22.72 47.96
C TRP A 799 3.40 23.89 47.89
N PRO A 800 3.40 24.71 46.83
CA PRO A 800 2.41 24.77 45.74
C PRO A 800 2.69 23.85 44.52
N ASN A 801 3.70 22.97 44.58
CA ASN A 801 4.12 22.11 43.47
C ASN A 801 3.14 20.93 43.32
N VAL A 802 2.09 21.18 42.55
CA VAL A 802 0.98 20.26 42.30
C VAL A 802 0.68 20.32 40.81
N SER A 803 0.32 19.18 40.23
CA SER A 803 -0.30 19.14 38.91
C SER A 803 -1.65 18.45 39.02
N ASP A 804 -2.68 18.97 38.34
CA ASP A 804 -4.05 18.48 38.48
C ASP A 804 -4.81 18.39 37.16
N VAL A 805 -5.79 17.48 37.11
CA VAL A 805 -6.70 17.32 35.97
C VAL A 805 -8.13 17.17 36.46
N ILE A 806 -9.08 17.62 35.65
CA ILE A 806 -10.51 17.41 35.90
C ILE A 806 -10.92 16.06 35.35
N VAL A 807 -11.54 15.24 36.21
CA VAL A 807 -12.10 13.93 35.82
C VAL A 807 -13.61 14.05 35.67
N ASP A 808 -14.15 13.41 34.62
CA ASP A 808 -15.60 13.32 34.43
C ASP A 808 -16.24 12.55 35.58
N SER A 809 -17.15 13.22 36.29
CA SER A 809 -17.90 12.68 37.42
C SER A 809 -19.41 12.74 37.19
N SER A 810 -19.82 12.88 35.92
CA SER A 810 -21.23 13.00 35.52
C SER A 810 -22.01 11.68 35.62
N THR A 811 -21.34 10.54 35.51
CA THR A 811 -21.93 9.20 35.66
C THR A 811 -22.18 8.89 37.13
N LEU A 812 -23.45 8.91 37.54
CA LEU A 812 -23.87 8.63 38.91
C LEU A 812 -24.35 7.19 39.06
N GLY A 813 -23.93 6.53 40.14
CA GLY A 813 -24.49 5.24 40.54
C GLY A 813 -23.91 4.02 39.82
N GLU A 814 -22.80 4.18 39.11
CA GLU A 814 -22.10 3.11 38.40
C GLU A 814 -20.59 3.21 38.64
N TRP A 815 -19.90 2.07 38.64
CA TRP A 815 -18.44 2.00 38.72
C TRP A 815 -17.86 2.28 37.34
N GLN A 816 -16.81 3.09 37.30
CA GLN A 816 -16.05 3.40 36.08
C GLN A 816 -14.56 3.28 36.37
N GLU A 817 -13.81 2.64 35.48
CA GLU A 817 -12.35 2.71 35.50
C GLU A 817 -11.92 4.02 34.85
N VAL A 818 -11.10 4.79 35.56
CA VAL A 818 -10.54 6.05 35.10
C VAL A 818 -9.05 5.84 34.86
N ARG A 819 -8.58 6.22 33.67
CA ARG A 819 -7.18 6.18 33.27
C ARG A 819 -6.72 7.59 32.95
N ILE A 820 -5.68 8.04 33.64
CA ILE A 820 -5.11 9.37 33.46
C ILE A 820 -3.65 9.19 33.03
N ASN A 821 -3.30 9.71 31.85
CA ASN A 821 -1.91 9.72 31.41
C ASN A 821 -1.05 10.60 32.34
N LEU A 822 0.00 10.02 32.92
CA LEU A 822 0.84 10.68 33.94
C LEU A 822 1.60 11.88 33.37
N GLN A 823 2.06 11.84 32.11
CA GLN A 823 2.75 12.98 31.51
C GLN A 823 1.82 14.16 31.26
N THR A 824 0.61 13.88 30.78
CA THR A 824 -0.44 14.90 30.61
C THR A 824 -0.79 15.52 31.96
N LEU A 825 -0.94 14.69 32.99
CA LEU A 825 -1.20 15.16 34.35
C LEU A 825 -0.05 16.02 34.88
N LEU A 826 1.20 15.59 34.74
CA LEU A 826 2.38 16.35 35.20
C LEU A 826 2.58 17.67 34.45
N ALA A 827 2.15 17.74 33.17
CA ALA A 827 2.26 18.91 32.33
C ALA A 827 1.16 19.97 32.57
N ASP A 828 0.08 19.63 33.28
CA ASP A 828 -0.99 20.58 33.60
C ASP A 828 -0.70 21.31 34.93
N ASP A 829 -0.98 22.61 34.99
CA ASP A 829 -0.57 23.44 36.12
C ASP A 829 -1.56 23.40 37.29
N ASN A 830 -1.08 23.70 38.49
CA ASN A 830 -1.92 23.76 39.68
C ASN A 830 -3.07 24.78 39.49
N ALA A 831 -4.32 24.30 39.43
CA ALA A 831 -5.50 25.15 39.23
C ALA A 831 -5.68 26.24 40.31
N PHE A 832 -5.03 26.10 41.45
CA PHE A 832 -5.11 27.00 42.59
C PHE A 832 -3.83 27.85 42.78
N SER A 833 -2.76 27.59 42.01
CA SER A 833 -1.50 28.33 42.02
C SER A 833 -0.78 28.23 40.67
N ALA A 834 -1.32 28.94 39.67
CA ALA A 834 -0.85 28.89 38.28
C ALA A 834 0.67 29.00 38.11
N GLY A 835 1.21 28.21 37.17
CA GLY A 835 2.65 28.10 36.88
C GLY A 835 3.44 27.26 37.89
N SER A 836 2.77 26.47 38.73
CA SER A 836 3.39 25.48 39.62
C SER A 836 3.02 24.09 39.12
N PHE A 837 3.97 23.16 39.13
CA PHE A 837 3.80 21.77 38.66
C PHE A 837 4.37 20.82 39.72
N ALA A 838 3.86 19.60 39.78
CA ALA A 838 4.45 18.54 40.60
C ALA A 838 5.85 18.17 40.07
N ASP A 839 6.78 17.95 40.99
CA ASP A 839 8.10 17.40 40.71
C ASP A 839 8.02 15.86 40.66
N PRO A 840 8.17 15.23 39.48
CA PRO A 840 8.01 13.79 39.33
C PRO A 840 9.08 12.99 40.09
N THR A 841 10.18 13.60 40.51
CA THR A 841 11.23 12.91 41.28
C THR A 841 10.90 12.80 42.77
N ASN A 842 9.83 13.47 43.24
CA ASN A 842 9.54 13.59 44.67
C ASN A 842 8.04 13.78 44.97
N ILE A 843 7.20 12.87 44.48
CA ILE A 843 5.75 12.89 44.74
C ILE A 843 5.47 12.44 46.18
N VAL A 844 4.93 13.35 47.00
CA VAL A 844 4.64 13.12 48.43
C VAL A 844 3.18 12.79 48.70
N ASN A 845 2.27 13.18 47.80
CA ASN A 845 0.90 12.66 47.78
C ASN A 845 0.60 12.11 46.36
N PRO A 846 0.72 10.79 46.13
CA PRO A 846 0.58 10.17 44.80
C PRO A 846 -0.85 10.07 44.29
N PHE A 847 -1.84 10.34 45.14
CA PHE A 847 -3.23 10.44 44.72
C PHE A 847 -3.94 11.44 45.61
N VAL A 848 -4.38 12.56 45.03
CA VAL A 848 -5.18 13.59 45.71
C VAL A 848 -6.51 13.73 44.99
N MET A 849 -7.59 13.72 45.77
CA MET A 849 -8.94 13.99 45.30
C MET A 849 -9.46 15.30 45.89
N GLU A 850 -9.91 16.21 45.02
CA GLU A 850 -10.41 17.52 45.43
C GLU A 850 -11.63 17.96 44.59
N PRO A 851 -12.86 17.63 45.02
CA PRO A 851 -14.07 18.19 44.45
C PRO A 851 -14.17 19.69 44.75
N THR A 852 -14.71 20.47 43.84
CA THR A 852 -14.94 21.92 44.02
C THR A 852 -16.13 22.23 44.94
N GLY A 853 -16.95 21.24 45.28
CA GLY A 853 -18.15 21.40 46.11
C GLY A 853 -18.59 20.12 46.80
N VAL A 854 -19.90 20.00 47.06
CA VAL A 854 -20.48 18.86 47.77
C VAL A 854 -20.50 17.64 46.86
N MET A 855 -19.83 16.57 47.29
CA MET A 855 -19.73 15.31 46.55
C MET A 855 -19.58 14.13 47.51
N THR A 856 -20.16 12.99 47.15
CA THR A 856 -19.88 11.69 47.74
C THR A 856 -19.44 10.76 46.63
N VAL A 857 -18.24 10.18 46.76
CA VAL A 857 -17.62 9.34 45.74
C VAL A 857 -16.84 8.23 46.43
N LYS A 858 -16.75 7.07 45.77
CA LYS A 858 -15.95 5.93 46.21
C LYS A 858 -14.81 5.67 45.25
N PHE A 859 -13.67 5.23 45.78
CA PHE A 859 -12.50 4.82 45.00
C PHE A 859 -12.03 3.42 45.36
N ASP A 860 -11.48 2.74 44.37
CA ASP A 860 -10.96 1.37 44.45
C ASP A 860 -9.84 1.18 43.39
N ASN A 861 -9.04 0.12 43.49
CA ASN A 861 -8.00 -0.25 42.49
C ASN A 861 -7.05 0.88 42.04
N ILE A 862 -6.64 1.75 42.96
CA ILE A 862 -5.76 2.90 42.67
C ILE A 862 -4.32 2.41 42.47
N ARG A 863 -3.75 2.61 41.29
CA ARG A 863 -2.41 2.15 40.93
C ARG A 863 -1.75 3.03 39.87
N TYR A 864 -0.42 3.00 39.84
CA TYR A 864 0.32 3.42 38.67
C TYR A 864 0.61 2.24 37.77
N VAL A 865 0.47 2.42 36.47
CA VAL A 865 0.87 1.45 35.44
C VAL A 865 2.02 2.08 34.68
N ASN A 866 3.22 1.58 34.89
CA ASN A 866 4.40 2.02 34.15
C ASN A 866 4.41 1.35 32.78
N LYS A 867 4.28 2.15 31.72
CA LYS A 867 4.23 1.76 30.30
C LYS A 867 5.27 2.53 29.51
#